data_AF-A0A0J9UGE3-F1
#
_entry.id   AF-A0A0J9UGE3-F1
#
_cell.length_a   1.000
_cell.length_b   1.000
_cell.length_c   1.000
_cell.angle_alpha   90.00
_cell.angle_beta   90.00
_cell.angle_gamma   90.00
#
_symmetry.space_group_name_H-M   'P 1'
#
loop_
_entity.id
_entity.type
_entity.pdbx_description
1 polymer ?
#
loop_
_entity_poly.entity_id
_entity_poly.type
_entity_poly.pdbx_seq_one_letter_code
_entity_poly.pdbx_strand_id
1 'polypeptide(L)'
;MPPLSETIRNGISDSLARTQLWLNTPNGRGVLKCTVAYTIASLATFVPFLANFLGKPEGKHVVATITVYFHPARSVGSMIEAILIAVVAVAYAETVSLLSMVTSVFFGSTMHLVTLSHVLVVVVFIGGGFGFMGWVKQRMLNPLVNVGSTLAALAIIGVVTKESHVMSNVFSNEKVLQVFKMLVMGITTTTAVNLLLWRTSARTSLRETMNRVSIPLGDMLYMITNSFLSGSEEGLVSDGFTAASTHYAKSYAQMMKDMREAKFEHYFLGHEEIYEHERTVARSMETLAQALGGLRNATNTQLEQLKHPKQLSPKASGTASPNTARQLFEQFNESITMSMTGVRQNLCRILHEPQFGQPPSYEINVDEDLRRNLMDSLSTFDTARSDALQGLYDRIEQMASSHESTRANLEEVAAACGHFTFSLQSFGEDVLQYLDVLDDLEYVIIRKSRSWRWLLWWKTGAEEDRNKAIRLFESAEADTLMRTRQRSVNVADGSAAVPAPVDLRTWYNAPDLNKILGWFWRNLSALFKKMARDDIQFGLKVGIGAALWAMLAFLEETRELYTEWRGEWGLLSFIIVCSFTVGAANTVSLARFIGTLFGALFSVINWKISHGYALALIPLGWLTSFINFYLVIQHGKASLGRISLLAYNVSTLYAYRVKRKADGNDATEDGQFSQPDIMEIAKRRAIAVTAGIIWGLVVCRVIWPISAAGSSRRACLFCIYRWASSGSEALSLSFSAVKGPRAISNPANKLLCRDMLPIWIA
;
A
#
# COMPACT_ATOMS: atom_id res chain seq x y z
N MET A 1 55.33 4.80 -7.98
CA MET A 1 54.18 4.45 -7.11
C MET A 1 54.01 5.59 -6.12
N PRO A 2 52.81 6.20 -5.98
CA PRO A 2 52.62 7.23 -4.98
C PRO A 2 52.88 6.66 -3.58
N PRO A 3 53.43 7.43 -2.63
CA PRO A 3 53.64 6.98 -1.27
C PRO A 3 52.32 6.53 -0.64
N LEU A 4 52.35 5.45 0.14
CA LEU A 4 51.16 4.83 0.75
C LEU A 4 50.29 5.84 1.52
N SER A 5 50.90 6.89 2.08
CA SER A 5 50.22 8.01 2.76
C SER A 5 49.39 8.90 1.82
N GLU A 6 49.83 9.13 0.58
CA GLU A 6 49.08 9.88 -0.43
C GLU A 6 47.88 9.07 -0.93
N THR A 7 48.05 7.77 -1.15
CA THR A 7 46.94 6.88 -1.54
C THR A 7 45.87 6.81 -0.45
N ILE A 8 46.26 6.72 0.82
CA ILE A 8 45.32 6.74 1.96
C ILE A 8 44.62 8.09 2.07
N ARG A 9 45.36 9.20 1.98
CA ARG A 9 44.80 10.56 2.05
C ARG A 9 43.80 10.84 0.92
N ASN A 10 44.14 10.46 -0.31
CA ASN A 10 43.25 10.62 -1.46
C ASN A 10 42.01 9.72 -1.30
N GLY A 11 42.18 8.47 -0.84
CA GLY A 11 41.05 7.58 -0.55
C GLY A 11 40.11 8.10 0.55
N ILE A 12 40.63 8.74 1.59
CA ILE A 12 39.84 9.39 2.64
C ILE A 12 39.11 10.61 2.06
N SER A 13 39.81 11.46 1.30
CA SER A 13 39.21 12.65 0.66
C SER A 13 38.07 12.27 -0.29
N ASP A 14 38.27 11.26 -1.14
CA ASP A 14 37.26 10.76 -2.07
C ASP A 14 36.06 10.15 -1.32
N SER A 15 36.30 9.47 -0.21
CA SER A 15 35.23 8.92 0.63
C SER A 15 34.46 10.03 1.35
N LEU A 16 35.14 11.08 1.78
CA LEU A 16 34.53 12.23 2.44
C LEU A 16 33.70 13.06 1.44
N ALA A 17 34.21 13.27 0.23
CA ALA A 17 33.49 13.91 -0.87
C ALA A 17 32.23 13.12 -1.26
N ARG A 18 32.33 11.79 -1.40
CA ARG A 18 31.17 10.91 -1.65
C ARG A 18 30.14 10.98 -0.53
N THR A 19 30.60 11.01 0.72
CA THR A 19 29.71 11.12 1.88
C THR A 19 29.01 12.48 1.91
N GLN A 20 29.73 13.56 1.59
CA GLN A 20 29.17 14.91 1.51
C GLN A 20 28.15 15.04 0.38
N LEU A 21 28.44 14.45 -0.78
CA LEU A 21 27.49 14.36 -1.89
C LEU A 21 26.21 13.61 -1.46
N TRP A 22 26.37 12.47 -0.79
CA TRP A 22 25.25 11.68 -0.27
C TRP A 22 24.44 12.45 0.78
N LEU A 23 25.10 13.18 1.69
CA LEU A 23 24.45 14.02 2.71
C LEU A 23 23.60 15.14 2.11
N ASN A 24 23.94 15.61 0.91
CA ASN A 24 23.14 16.59 0.18
C ASN A 24 21.91 15.99 -0.51
N THR A 25 21.83 14.67 -0.64
CA THR A 25 20.65 14.01 -1.20
C THR A 25 19.48 14.01 -0.21
N PRO A 26 18.22 13.98 -0.69
CA PRO A 26 17.04 13.85 0.16
C PRO A 26 17.10 12.63 1.08
N ASN A 27 17.66 11.51 0.60
CA ASN A 27 17.80 10.27 1.37
C ASN A 27 18.81 10.43 2.51
N GLY A 28 19.98 11.03 2.25
CA GLY A 28 21.00 11.27 3.28
C GLY A 28 20.50 12.19 4.39
N ARG A 29 19.85 13.31 4.02
CA ARG A 29 19.17 14.19 4.98
C ARG A 29 18.09 13.43 5.76
N GLY A 30 17.31 12.60 5.09
CA GLY A 30 16.29 11.75 5.72
C GLY A 30 16.84 10.81 6.79
N VAL A 31 17.98 10.15 6.54
CA VAL A 31 18.64 9.28 7.52
C VAL A 31 19.06 10.08 8.75
N LEU A 32 19.72 11.22 8.56
CA LEU A 32 20.15 12.06 9.68
C LEU A 32 18.98 12.59 10.52
N LYS A 33 17.90 13.06 9.89
CA LYS A 33 16.69 13.50 10.61
C LYS A 33 16.16 12.41 11.53
N CYS A 34 16.05 11.19 11.01
CA CYS A 34 15.55 10.05 11.78
C CYS A 34 16.44 9.71 12.96
N THR A 35 17.76 9.70 12.75
CA THR A 35 18.76 9.46 13.78
C THR A 35 18.71 10.53 14.88
N VAL A 36 18.53 11.81 14.52
CA VAL A 36 18.36 12.92 15.49
C VAL A 36 17.07 12.76 16.29
N ALA A 37 15.93 12.50 15.65
CA ALA A 37 14.67 12.27 16.35
C ALA A 37 14.74 11.08 17.32
N TYR A 38 15.35 9.97 16.89
CA TYR A 38 15.56 8.81 17.74
C TYR A 38 16.45 9.15 18.94
N THR A 39 17.51 9.92 18.73
CA THR A 39 18.42 10.32 19.82
C THR A 39 17.69 11.16 20.84
N ILE A 40 16.94 12.18 20.42
CA ILE A 40 16.11 13.03 21.30
C ILE A 40 15.08 12.16 22.06
N ALA A 41 14.39 11.26 21.37
CA ALA A 41 13.41 10.38 21.99
C ALA A 41 14.01 9.39 23.00
N SER A 42 15.23 8.92 22.77
CA SER A 42 15.94 8.03 23.69
C SER A 42 16.32 8.74 25.01
N LEU A 43 16.49 10.07 24.98
CA LEU A 43 16.75 10.87 26.19
C LEU A 43 15.60 10.78 27.20
N ALA A 44 14.38 10.47 26.77
CA ALA A 44 13.25 10.21 27.68
C ALA A 44 13.51 9.05 28.66
N THR A 45 14.46 8.15 28.33
CA THR A 45 14.89 7.06 29.22
C THR A 45 16.12 7.43 30.04
N PHE A 46 17.07 8.18 29.45
CA PHE A 46 18.34 8.49 30.10
C PHE A 46 18.25 9.68 31.06
N VAL A 47 17.55 10.75 30.68
CA VAL A 47 17.51 12.02 31.42
C VAL A 47 16.51 11.93 32.58
N PRO A 48 16.94 12.14 33.85
CA PRO A 48 16.07 12.02 35.01
C PRO A 48 14.83 12.92 34.96
N PHE A 49 14.96 14.16 34.50
CA PHE A 49 13.85 15.11 34.41
C PHE A 49 12.73 14.61 33.47
N LEU A 50 13.09 14.21 32.23
CA LEU A 50 12.12 13.66 31.27
C LEU A 50 11.55 12.33 31.77
N ALA A 51 12.40 11.48 32.35
CA ALA A 51 11.97 10.22 32.89
C ALA A 51 10.91 10.43 33.99
N ASN A 52 11.15 11.34 34.94
CA ASN A 52 10.23 11.59 36.05
C ASN A 52 8.88 12.16 35.57
N PHE A 53 8.89 13.02 34.54
CA PHE A 53 7.67 13.53 33.92
C PHE A 53 6.74 12.42 33.37
N LEU A 54 7.34 11.36 32.83
CA LEU A 54 6.62 10.18 32.32
C LEU A 54 6.09 9.23 33.42
N GLY A 55 6.43 9.48 34.70
CA GLY A 55 5.99 8.65 35.84
C GLY A 55 6.96 7.51 36.18
N LYS A 56 6.44 6.42 36.76
CA LYS A 56 7.23 5.23 37.18
C LYS A 56 8.14 4.72 36.04
N PRO A 57 9.34 4.18 36.29
CA PRO A 57 10.38 3.89 35.28
C PRO A 57 10.02 2.85 34.19
N GLU A 58 8.81 2.33 34.15
CA GLU A 58 8.43 1.21 33.29
C GLU A 58 8.06 1.65 31.87
N GLY A 59 8.60 0.96 30.86
CA GLY A 59 8.18 1.15 29.47
C GLY A 59 8.67 2.42 28.75
N LYS A 60 9.43 3.33 29.39
CA LYS A 60 9.86 4.62 28.79
C LYS A 60 10.63 4.51 27.46
N HIS A 61 11.29 3.37 27.22
CA HIS A 61 11.94 3.07 25.94
C HIS A 61 10.97 3.01 24.74
N VAL A 62 9.66 2.91 24.99
CA VAL A 62 8.63 2.94 23.97
C VAL A 62 8.59 4.30 23.24
N VAL A 63 8.99 5.41 23.89
CA VAL A 63 9.07 6.73 23.23
C VAL A 63 10.03 6.70 22.03
N ALA A 64 11.23 6.13 22.21
CA ALA A 64 12.18 5.94 21.13
C ALA A 64 11.64 4.98 20.06
N THR A 65 10.91 3.94 20.45
CA THR A 65 10.26 3.02 19.52
C THR A 65 9.21 3.73 18.65
N ILE A 66 8.38 4.60 19.23
CA ILE A 66 7.38 5.35 18.48
C ILE A 66 8.04 6.17 17.37
N THR A 67 9.17 6.82 17.63
CA THR A 67 9.89 7.60 16.60
C THR A 67 10.49 6.79 15.45
N VAL A 68 10.65 5.47 15.62
CA VAL A 68 11.11 4.57 14.55
C VAL A 68 9.98 4.26 13.57
N TYR A 69 8.77 4.09 14.11
CA TYR A 69 7.56 3.81 13.36
C TYR A 69 6.99 5.10 12.72
N PHE A 70 6.98 6.18 13.48
CA PHE A 70 6.74 7.56 13.05
C PHE A 70 8.07 8.22 12.75
N HIS A 71 8.71 7.87 11.63
CA HIS A 71 10.00 8.47 11.26
C HIS A 71 9.82 9.87 10.65
N PRO A 72 10.69 10.84 10.97
CA PRO A 72 10.57 12.24 10.53
C PRO A 72 11.00 12.48 9.08
N ALA A 73 11.52 11.49 8.35
CA ALA A 73 11.88 11.62 6.94
C ALA A 73 10.69 11.66 5.96
N ARG A 74 9.46 11.72 6.46
CA ARG A 74 8.23 11.82 5.64
C ARG A 74 8.03 13.25 5.12
N SER A 75 7.21 13.40 4.08
CA SER A 75 6.67 14.71 3.72
C SER A 75 5.77 15.24 4.85
N VAL A 76 5.56 16.56 4.90
CA VAL A 76 4.63 17.16 5.88
C VAL A 76 3.21 16.61 5.68
N GLY A 77 2.76 16.42 4.43
CA GLY A 77 1.49 15.79 4.11
C GLY A 77 1.32 14.38 4.69
N SER A 78 2.29 13.49 4.43
CA SER A 78 2.27 12.13 5.02
C SER A 78 2.38 12.15 6.54
N MET A 79 3.07 13.15 7.12
CA MET A 79 3.16 13.30 8.57
C MET A 79 1.80 13.70 9.17
N ILE A 80 1.06 14.61 8.54
CA ILE A 80 -0.31 15.00 8.95
C ILE A 80 -1.24 13.79 8.90
N GLU A 81 -1.24 13.04 7.79
CA GLU A 81 -2.02 11.81 7.65
C GLU A 81 -1.69 10.80 8.77
N ALA A 82 -0.40 10.60 9.03
CA ALA A 82 0.06 9.70 10.08
C ALA A 82 -0.41 10.15 11.47
N ILE A 83 -0.37 11.45 11.78
CA ILE A 83 -0.84 12.00 13.07
C ILE A 83 -2.34 11.77 13.23
N LEU A 84 -3.16 12.01 12.21
CA LEU A 84 -4.61 11.77 12.26
C LEU A 84 -4.91 10.29 12.55
N ILE A 85 -4.24 9.38 11.85
CA ILE A 85 -4.36 7.93 12.08
C ILE A 85 -3.86 7.56 13.48
N ALA A 86 -2.78 8.18 13.96
CA ALA A 86 -2.24 7.94 15.30
C ALA A 86 -3.25 8.33 16.38
N VAL A 87 -3.88 9.49 16.27
CA VAL A 87 -4.89 9.97 17.24
C VAL A 87 -6.04 8.96 17.35
N VAL A 88 -6.57 8.48 16.22
CA VAL A 88 -7.62 7.46 16.21
C VAL A 88 -7.13 6.14 16.82
N ALA A 89 -5.92 5.70 16.48
CA ALA A 89 -5.34 4.46 17.00
C ALA A 89 -5.09 4.51 18.52
N VAL A 90 -4.64 5.66 19.04
CA VAL A 90 -4.42 5.90 20.47
C VAL A 90 -5.75 5.93 21.21
N ALA A 91 -6.73 6.69 20.73
CA ALA A 91 -8.06 6.75 21.33
C ALA A 91 -8.72 5.36 21.39
N TYR A 92 -8.56 4.56 20.33
CA TYR A 92 -9.02 3.17 20.30
C TYR A 92 -8.32 2.29 21.34
N ALA A 93 -6.98 2.35 21.41
CA ALA A 93 -6.20 1.57 22.35
C ALA A 93 -6.53 1.91 23.82
N GLU A 94 -6.73 3.19 24.11
CA GLU A 94 -7.15 3.67 25.44
C GLU A 94 -8.56 3.19 25.78
N THR A 95 -9.50 3.28 24.84
CA THR A 95 -10.87 2.81 25.03
C THR A 95 -10.89 1.30 25.33
N VAL A 96 -10.18 0.48 24.55
CA VAL A 96 -10.08 -0.97 24.80
C VAL A 96 -9.43 -1.25 26.15
N SER A 97 -8.37 -0.53 26.50
CA SER A 97 -7.64 -0.73 27.75
C SER A 97 -8.50 -0.36 28.97
N LEU A 98 -9.16 0.81 28.93
CA LEU A 98 -10.06 1.28 29.99
C LEU A 98 -11.26 0.34 30.17
N LEU A 99 -11.93 -0.04 29.08
CA LEU A 99 -13.08 -0.94 29.16
C LEU A 99 -12.68 -2.34 29.66
N SER A 100 -11.48 -2.82 29.32
CA SER A 100 -10.98 -4.10 29.84
C SER A 100 -10.74 -4.07 31.35
N MET A 101 -10.17 -2.97 31.88
CA MET A 101 -10.00 -2.77 33.32
C MET A 101 -11.35 -2.65 34.04
N VAL A 102 -12.27 -1.86 33.50
CA VAL A 102 -13.61 -1.68 34.10
C VAL A 102 -14.35 -3.02 34.16
N THR A 103 -14.28 -3.81 33.08
CA THR A 103 -14.90 -5.14 33.02
C THR A 103 -14.26 -6.08 34.06
N SER A 104 -12.93 -6.05 34.17
CA SER A 104 -12.21 -6.88 35.12
C SER A 104 -12.58 -6.55 36.58
N VAL A 105 -12.63 -5.28 36.95
CA VAL A 105 -13.02 -4.82 38.29
C VAL A 105 -14.49 -5.14 38.59
N PHE A 106 -15.39 -4.90 37.63
CA PHE A 106 -16.81 -5.17 37.82
C PHE A 106 -17.07 -6.67 38.06
N PHE A 107 -16.66 -7.54 37.14
CA PHE A 107 -16.94 -8.98 37.29
C PHE A 107 -16.07 -9.65 38.36
N GLY A 108 -14.79 -9.25 38.48
CA GLY A 108 -13.86 -9.85 39.42
C GLY A 108 -14.04 -9.35 40.86
N SER A 109 -14.10 -8.04 41.06
CA SER A 109 -14.10 -7.44 42.41
C SER A 109 -15.50 -7.16 42.95
N THR A 110 -16.48 -6.78 42.10
CA THR A 110 -17.85 -6.49 42.60
C THR A 110 -18.77 -7.70 42.57
N MET A 111 -18.68 -8.55 41.55
CA MET A 111 -19.53 -9.75 41.42
C MET A 111 -18.83 -11.02 41.94
N HIS A 112 -17.53 -10.97 42.24
CA HIS A 112 -16.70 -12.12 42.66
C HIS A 112 -16.58 -13.27 41.64
N LEU A 113 -16.85 -13.02 40.34
CA LEU A 113 -16.65 -13.99 39.26
C LEU A 113 -15.31 -13.74 38.53
N VAL A 114 -14.21 -14.16 39.14
CA VAL A 114 -12.85 -13.98 38.61
C VAL A 114 -12.64 -14.71 37.28
N THR A 115 -13.10 -15.96 37.16
CA THR A 115 -12.96 -16.74 35.92
C THR A 115 -13.73 -16.09 34.76
N LEU A 116 -14.94 -15.59 35.03
CA LEU A 116 -15.74 -14.89 34.02
C LEU A 116 -15.07 -13.58 33.58
N SER A 117 -14.49 -12.83 34.53
CA SER A 117 -13.69 -11.64 34.26
C SER A 117 -12.56 -11.94 33.27
N HIS A 118 -11.73 -12.96 33.54
CA HIS A 118 -10.62 -13.34 32.66
C HIS A 118 -11.10 -13.77 31.26
N VAL A 119 -12.16 -14.59 31.18
CA VAL A 119 -12.72 -15.04 29.90
C VAL A 119 -13.24 -13.85 29.08
N LEU A 120 -13.95 -12.90 29.71
CA LEU A 120 -14.45 -11.71 29.03
C LEU A 120 -13.30 -10.81 28.55
N VAL A 121 -12.25 -10.63 29.37
CA VAL A 121 -11.06 -9.86 28.97
C VAL A 121 -10.38 -10.47 27.74
N VAL A 122 -10.16 -11.78 27.74
CA VAL A 122 -9.49 -12.49 26.64
C VAL A 122 -10.35 -12.53 25.38
N VAL A 123 -11.65 -12.83 25.48
CA VAL A 123 -12.50 -13.02 24.30
C VAL A 123 -12.93 -11.67 23.70
N VAL A 124 -13.41 -10.74 24.53
CA VAL A 124 -14.01 -9.48 24.05
C VAL A 124 -12.94 -8.45 23.74
N PHE A 125 -12.01 -8.19 24.67
CA PHE A 125 -11.06 -7.08 24.51
C PHE A 125 -9.81 -7.48 23.75
N ILE A 126 -9.24 -8.66 24.01
CA ILE A 126 -8.11 -9.15 23.22
C ILE A 126 -8.60 -9.71 21.89
N GLY A 127 -9.49 -10.72 21.92
CA GLY A 127 -10.01 -11.34 20.70
C GLY A 127 -10.78 -10.36 19.81
N GLY A 128 -11.82 -9.72 20.35
CA GLY A 128 -12.58 -8.70 19.64
C GLY A 128 -11.76 -7.47 19.28
N GLY A 129 -10.92 -6.97 20.20
CA GLY A 129 -10.11 -5.78 19.97
C GLY A 129 -9.05 -5.96 18.87
N PHE A 130 -8.28 -7.05 18.91
CA PHE A 130 -7.32 -7.36 17.84
C PHE A 130 -8.01 -7.81 16.55
N GLY A 131 -9.18 -8.45 16.65
CA GLY A 131 -9.95 -8.84 15.47
C GLY A 131 -10.50 -7.63 14.71
N PHE A 132 -11.04 -6.64 15.41
CA PHE A 132 -11.44 -5.37 14.81
C PHE A 132 -10.25 -4.65 14.17
N MET A 133 -9.09 -4.63 14.84
CA MET A 133 -7.87 -4.07 14.24
C MET A 133 -7.44 -4.80 12.97
N GLY A 134 -7.52 -6.14 12.95
CA GLY A 134 -7.26 -6.95 11.77
C GLY A 134 -8.21 -6.60 10.62
N TRP A 135 -9.50 -6.44 10.92
CA TRP A 135 -10.50 -6.00 9.94
C TRP A 135 -10.19 -4.59 9.40
N VAL A 136 -9.89 -3.61 10.26
CA VAL A 136 -9.55 -2.24 9.83
C VAL A 136 -8.29 -2.22 8.96
N LYS A 137 -7.25 -2.98 9.33
CA LYS A 137 -6.03 -3.13 8.51
C LYS A 137 -6.37 -3.58 7.08
N GLN A 138 -7.23 -4.59 6.96
CA GLN A 138 -7.61 -5.14 5.66
C GLN A 138 -8.60 -4.26 4.89
N ARG A 139 -9.47 -3.53 5.59
CA ARG A 139 -10.45 -2.66 4.95
C ARG A 139 -9.81 -1.39 4.37
N MET A 140 -8.82 -0.84 5.07
CA MET A 140 -8.18 0.43 4.70
C MET A 140 -7.00 0.26 3.74
N LEU A 141 -6.30 -0.89 3.75
CA LEU A 141 -5.14 -1.19 2.88
C LEU A 141 -4.09 -0.07 2.82
N ASN A 142 -3.96 0.72 3.88
CA ASN A 142 -3.05 1.86 3.95
C ASN A 142 -1.84 1.50 4.83
N PRO A 143 -0.59 1.65 4.35
CA PRO A 143 0.61 1.32 5.13
C PRO A 143 0.73 2.12 6.43
N LEU A 144 0.13 3.31 6.54
CA LEU A 144 0.09 4.10 7.78
C LEU A 144 -0.82 3.49 8.84
N VAL A 145 -1.93 2.87 8.44
CA VAL A 145 -2.83 2.15 9.36
C VAL A 145 -2.12 0.94 9.96
N ASN A 146 -1.22 0.28 9.22
CA ASN A 146 -0.37 -0.79 9.76
C ASN A 146 0.57 -0.28 10.86
N VAL A 147 1.08 0.95 10.73
CA VAL A 147 1.92 1.58 11.75
C VAL A 147 1.08 1.94 12.98
N GLY A 148 -0.05 2.63 12.80
CA GLY A 148 -0.96 3.02 13.88
C GLY A 148 -1.49 1.81 14.67
N SER A 149 -1.89 0.74 13.97
CA SER A 149 -2.33 -0.50 14.61
C SER A 149 -1.22 -1.23 15.37
N THR A 150 0.04 -1.16 14.93
CA THR A 150 1.17 -1.71 15.70
C THR A 150 1.37 -0.92 17.00
N LEU A 151 1.23 0.41 16.98
CA LEU A 151 1.27 1.23 18.20
C LEU A 151 0.08 0.95 19.13
N ALA A 152 -1.13 0.85 18.58
CA ALA A 152 -2.31 0.47 19.35
C ALA A 152 -2.14 -0.90 20.00
N ALA A 153 -1.57 -1.87 19.28
CA ALA A 153 -1.27 -3.19 19.84
C ALA A 153 -0.24 -3.13 20.97
N LEU A 154 0.83 -2.35 20.82
CA LEU A 154 1.80 -2.12 21.89
C LEU A 154 1.15 -1.54 23.15
N ALA A 155 0.23 -0.58 22.99
CA ALA A 155 -0.50 0.02 24.11
C ALA A 155 -1.45 -0.99 24.77
N ILE A 156 -2.27 -1.70 24.00
CA ILE A 156 -3.23 -2.70 24.52
C ILE A 156 -2.49 -3.84 25.23
N ILE A 157 -1.47 -4.44 24.60
CA ILE A 157 -0.67 -5.51 25.21
C ILE A 157 0.03 -5.01 26.48
N GLY A 158 0.60 -3.81 26.42
CA GLY A 158 1.28 -3.19 27.55
C GLY A 158 0.40 -3.02 28.77
N VAL A 159 -0.89 -2.77 28.59
CA VAL A 159 -1.85 -2.55 29.69
C VAL A 159 -2.59 -3.84 30.09
N VAL A 160 -3.01 -4.66 29.12
CA VAL A 160 -3.92 -5.79 29.37
C VAL A 160 -3.19 -7.07 29.77
N THR A 161 -2.06 -7.40 29.13
CA THR A 161 -1.37 -8.69 29.37
C THR A 161 -0.13 -8.56 30.24
N LYS A 162 0.44 -7.36 30.35
CA LYS A 162 1.68 -7.14 31.10
C LYS A 162 1.43 -6.61 32.52
N GLU A 163 0.45 -5.73 32.71
CA GLU A 163 0.18 -5.16 34.03
C GLU A 163 -0.67 -6.13 34.85
N SER A 164 -0.19 -6.45 36.05
CA SER A 164 -0.93 -7.31 36.99
C SER A 164 -2.27 -6.71 37.42
N HIS A 165 -2.51 -5.41 37.22
CA HIS A 165 -3.73 -4.72 37.64
C HIS A 165 -5.01 -5.27 36.98
N VAL A 166 -4.97 -5.60 35.69
CA VAL A 166 -6.10 -6.24 34.99
C VAL A 166 -6.28 -7.69 35.48
N MET A 167 -5.21 -8.34 35.89
CA MET A 167 -5.23 -9.71 36.39
C MET A 167 -5.65 -9.80 37.86
N SER A 168 -5.36 -8.76 38.64
CA SER A 168 -5.70 -8.64 40.06
C SER A 168 -7.02 -7.92 40.27
N ASN A 169 -7.73 -7.54 39.21
CA ASN A 169 -8.99 -6.80 39.24
C ASN A 169 -8.91 -5.46 40.01
N VAL A 170 -7.82 -4.71 39.81
CA VAL A 170 -7.59 -3.38 40.40
C VAL A 170 -7.50 -2.31 39.33
N PHE A 171 -8.21 -1.20 39.51
CA PHE A 171 -8.18 -0.07 38.59
C PHE A 171 -6.94 0.82 38.83
N SER A 172 -6.16 1.12 37.78
CA SER A 172 -4.96 1.97 37.88
C SER A 172 -4.94 3.09 36.84
N ASN A 173 -5.19 4.32 37.30
CA ASN A 173 -5.14 5.52 36.47
C ASN A 173 -3.72 5.90 36.02
N GLU A 174 -2.71 5.62 36.84
CA GLU A 174 -1.33 6.03 36.59
C GLU A 174 -0.76 5.42 35.30
N LYS A 175 -1.13 4.17 35.02
CA LYS A 175 -0.60 3.40 33.89
C LYS A 175 -1.18 3.84 32.55
N VAL A 176 -2.49 4.07 32.51
CA VAL A 176 -3.15 4.59 31.30
C VAL A 176 -2.59 5.97 30.96
N LEU A 177 -2.47 6.86 31.95
CA LEU A 177 -1.89 8.18 31.77
C LEU A 177 -0.42 8.14 31.34
N GLN A 178 0.36 7.19 31.87
CA GLN A 178 1.75 6.99 31.48
C GLN A 178 1.88 6.58 30.00
N VAL A 179 1.07 5.63 29.52
CA VAL A 179 1.08 5.20 28.12
C VAL A 179 0.69 6.35 27.19
N PHE A 180 -0.33 7.13 27.56
CA PHE A 180 -0.73 8.34 26.83
C PHE A 180 0.42 9.36 26.73
N LYS A 181 1.07 9.70 27.85
CA LYS A 181 2.21 10.64 27.88
C LYS A 181 3.36 10.18 26.97
N MET A 182 3.68 8.88 26.95
CA MET A 182 4.71 8.32 26.08
C MET A 182 4.34 8.43 24.60
N LEU A 183 3.08 8.17 24.25
CA LEU A 183 2.57 8.29 22.87
C LEU A 183 2.64 9.73 22.38
N VAL A 184 2.13 10.69 23.18
CA VAL A 184 2.17 12.11 22.85
C VAL A 184 3.61 12.59 22.67
N MET A 185 4.51 12.28 23.60
CA MET A 185 5.92 12.69 23.52
C MET A 185 6.62 12.14 22.28
N GLY A 186 6.38 10.88 21.92
CA GLY A 186 6.96 10.27 20.71
C GLY A 186 6.48 10.96 19.43
N ILE A 187 5.17 11.20 19.31
CA ILE A 187 4.57 11.86 18.14
C ILE A 187 5.05 13.31 18.03
N THR A 188 5.06 14.07 19.11
CA THR A 188 5.50 15.48 19.12
C THR A 188 6.98 15.61 18.78
N THR A 189 7.84 14.73 19.32
CA THR A 189 9.27 14.73 19.02
C THR A 189 9.53 14.48 17.53
N THR A 190 8.90 13.47 16.93
CA THR A 190 9.01 13.24 15.48
C THR A 190 8.51 14.43 14.69
N THR A 191 7.34 14.98 15.04
CA THR A 191 6.72 16.08 14.30
C THR A 191 7.58 17.33 14.35
N ALA A 192 8.13 17.66 15.53
CA ALA A 192 9.07 18.76 15.68
C ALA A 192 10.29 18.60 14.79
N VAL A 193 10.92 17.41 14.77
CA VAL A 193 12.09 17.16 13.91
C VAL A 193 11.72 17.21 12.42
N ASN A 194 10.56 16.69 12.02
CA ASN A 194 10.08 16.74 10.64
C ASN A 194 9.91 18.18 10.12
N LEU A 195 9.37 19.06 10.96
CA LEU A 195 9.07 20.45 10.60
C LEU A 195 10.29 21.37 10.74
N LEU A 196 11.17 21.13 11.71
CA LEU A 196 12.33 22.00 12.00
C LEU A 196 13.59 21.62 11.21
N LEU A 197 13.82 20.33 10.91
CA LEU A 197 15.01 19.90 10.16
C LEU A 197 14.67 19.63 8.69
N TRP A 198 15.28 20.41 7.78
CA TRP A 198 15.15 20.33 6.31
C TRP A 198 13.73 19.99 5.81
N ARG A 199 12.71 20.73 6.24
CA ARG A 199 11.30 20.47 5.90
C ARG A 199 11.09 20.05 4.43
N THR A 200 10.34 18.96 4.23
CA THR A 200 10.01 18.43 2.89
C THR A 200 8.50 18.54 2.69
N SER A 201 8.05 19.34 1.72
CA SER A 201 6.64 19.53 1.40
C SER A 201 6.21 18.58 0.28
N ALA A 202 5.06 17.93 0.43
CA ALA A 202 4.45 17.10 -0.59
C ALA A 202 3.98 17.93 -1.79
N ARG A 203 3.59 19.21 -1.57
CA ARG A 203 3.17 20.13 -2.64
C ARG A 203 4.30 20.47 -3.60
N THR A 204 5.48 20.75 -3.05
CA THR A 204 6.69 20.99 -3.85
C THR A 204 7.13 19.72 -4.59
N SER A 205 7.02 18.56 -3.93
CA SER A 205 7.30 17.25 -4.54
C SER A 205 6.33 16.93 -5.68
N LEU A 206 5.04 17.28 -5.55
CA LEU A 206 4.02 17.06 -6.57
C LEU A 206 4.33 17.84 -7.85
N ARG A 207 4.66 19.13 -7.73
CA ARG A 207 5.03 19.97 -8.89
C ARG A 207 6.28 19.45 -9.60
N GLU A 208 7.30 19.07 -8.82
CA GLU A 208 8.53 18.46 -9.36
C GLU A 208 8.26 17.12 -10.07
N THR A 209 7.33 16.31 -9.55
CA THR A 209 6.98 15.03 -10.18
C THR A 209 6.09 15.19 -11.40
N MET A 210 5.19 16.18 -11.44
CA MET A 210 4.44 16.55 -12.64
C MET A 210 5.37 16.93 -13.81
N ASN A 211 6.39 17.76 -13.56
CA ASN A 211 7.43 18.07 -14.56
C ASN A 211 8.18 16.81 -15.04
N ARG A 212 8.40 15.82 -14.17
CA ARG A 212 9.08 14.57 -14.53
C ARG A 212 8.20 13.59 -15.31
N VAL A 213 6.87 13.70 -15.18
CA VAL A 213 5.92 12.83 -15.87
C VAL A 213 5.73 13.25 -17.33
N SER A 214 5.82 14.55 -17.65
CA SER A 214 5.62 15.06 -19.01
C SER A 214 6.75 14.65 -19.98
N ILE A 215 8.01 14.65 -19.51
CA ILE A 215 9.20 14.34 -20.33
C ILE A 215 9.09 12.98 -21.07
N PRO A 216 8.85 11.84 -20.40
CA PRO A 216 8.76 10.56 -21.10
C PRO A 216 7.54 10.44 -22.03
N LEU A 217 6.50 11.26 -21.85
CA LEU A 217 5.39 11.33 -22.81
C LEU A 217 5.86 11.92 -24.15
N GLY A 218 6.68 12.97 -24.10
CA GLY A 218 7.31 13.56 -25.28
C GLY A 218 8.25 12.59 -26.00
N ASP A 219 9.03 11.82 -25.25
CA ASP A 219 9.93 10.80 -25.81
C ASP A 219 9.15 9.68 -26.51
N MET A 220 8.09 9.20 -25.87
CA MET A 220 7.20 8.18 -26.44
C MET A 220 6.50 8.68 -27.70
N LEU A 221 5.98 9.91 -27.69
CA LEU A 221 5.36 10.54 -28.86
C LEU A 221 6.33 10.60 -30.04
N TYR A 222 7.58 11.01 -29.79
CA TYR A 222 8.61 11.08 -30.81
C TYR A 222 8.87 9.70 -31.45
N MET A 223 9.07 8.67 -30.63
CA MET A 223 9.34 7.31 -31.10
C MET A 223 8.17 6.71 -31.86
N ILE A 224 6.93 6.86 -31.36
CA ILE A 224 5.72 6.35 -32.01
C ILE A 224 5.54 7.00 -33.39
N THR A 225 5.64 8.33 -33.46
CA THR A 225 5.48 9.06 -34.72
C THR A 225 6.57 8.74 -35.73
N ASN A 226 7.81 8.56 -35.25
CA ASN A 226 8.93 8.18 -36.13
C ASN A 226 8.79 6.74 -36.67
N SER A 227 8.30 5.82 -35.85
CA SER A 227 7.99 4.44 -36.29
C SER A 227 6.85 4.41 -37.31
N PHE A 228 5.81 5.23 -37.13
CA PHE A 228 4.74 5.38 -38.12
C PHE A 228 5.30 5.89 -39.46
N LEU A 229 6.05 7.00 -39.45
CA LEU A 229 6.66 7.60 -40.65
C LEU A 229 7.60 6.65 -41.37
N SER A 230 8.43 5.91 -40.64
CA SER A 230 9.43 5.02 -41.24
C SER A 230 8.84 3.68 -41.71
N GLY A 231 7.62 3.33 -41.30
CA GLY A 231 7.06 2.01 -41.53
C GLY A 231 7.91 0.89 -40.88
N SER A 232 8.64 1.19 -39.80
CA SER A 232 9.54 0.27 -39.09
C SER A 232 9.18 0.15 -37.60
N GLU A 233 9.24 -1.09 -37.11
CA GLU A 233 9.05 -1.42 -35.69
C GLU A 233 10.27 -1.09 -34.81
N GLU A 234 11.42 -0.75 -35.38
CA GLU A 234 12.67 -0.55 -34.63
C GLU A 234 12.53 0.49 -33.51
N GLY A 235 11.78 1.57 -33.74
CA GLY A 235 11.52 2.60 -32.72
C GLY A 235 10.68 2.11 -31.55
N LEU A 236 9.69 1.24 -31.79
CA LEU A 236 8.75 0.73 -30.78
C LEU A 236 9.32 -0.44 -29.96
N VAL A 237 10.23 -1.20 -30.54
CA VAL A 237 10.92 -2.33 -29.88
C VAL A 237 12.25 -1.90 -29.25
N SER A 238 12.65 -0.64 -29.44
CA SER A 238 13.89 -0.11 -28.89
C SER A 238 13.98 -0.18 -27.36
N ASP A 239 15.19 -0.38 -26.85
CA ASP A 239 15.50 -0.27 -25.42
C ASP A 239 15.13 1.13 -24.89
N GLY A 240 15.21 2.16 -25.74
CA GLY A 240 14.80 3.54 -25.45
C GLY A 240 13.30 3.65 -25.14
N PHE A 241 12.43 3.01 -25.93
CA PHE A 241 10.99 3.00 -25.68
C PHE A 241 10.65 2.30 -24.37
N THR A 242 11.28 1.16 -24.11
CA THR A 242 11.09 0.42 -22.86
C THR A 242 11.55 1.23 -21.65
N ALA A 243 12.68 1.94 -21.77
CA ALA A 243 13.18 2.84 -20.73
C ALA A 243 12.22 4.01 -20.48
N ALA A 244 11.73 4.68 -21.52
CA ALA A 244 10.78 5.79 -21.40
C ALA A 244 9.45 5.34 -20.77
N SER A 245 8.91 4.19 -21.19
CA SER A 245 7.69 3.62 -20.62
C SER A 245 7.86 3.24 -19.14
N THR A 246 9.00 2.65 -18.79
CA THR A 246 9.33 2.33 -17.39
C THR A 246 9.52 3.59 -16.54
N HIS A 247 10.15 4.63 -17.10
CA HIS A 247 10.32 5.92 -16.45
C HIS A 247 8.96 6.60 -16.21
N TYR A 248 8.07 6.62 -17.20
CA TYR A 248 6.71 7.11 -17.05
C TYR A 248 5.96 6.35 -15.95
N ALA A 249 5.94 5.02 -15.99
CA ALA A 249 5.24 4.20 -14.99
C ALA A 249 5.71 4.48 -13.56
N LYS A 250 7.03 4.65 -13.38
CA LYS A 250 7.64 5.00 -12.08
C LYS A 250 7.29 6.43 -11.64
N SER A 251 7.43 7.41 -12.53
CA SER A 251 7.14 8.82 -12.23
C SER A 251 5.65 9.06 -11.98
N TYR A 252 4.77 8.39 -12.72
CA TYR A 252 3.33 8.43 -12.53
C TYR A 252 2.92 7.85 -11.17
N ALA A 253 3.46 6.68 -10.79
CA ALA A 253 3.20 6.08 -9.48
C ALA A 253 3.65 7.03 -8.33
N GLN A 254 4.77 7.72 -8.52
CA GLN A 254 5.27 8.71 -7.57
C GLN A 254 4.39 9.98 -7.53
N MET A 255 3.93 10.49 -8.68
CA MET A 255 3.00 11.63 -8.77
C MET A 255 1.68 11.33 -8.05
N MET A 256 1.11 10.14 -8.22
CA MET A 256 -0.11 9.73 -7.53
C MET A 256 0.07 9.67 -6.01
N LYS A 257 1.25 9.22 -5.55
CA LYS A 257 1.61 9.23 -4.13
C LYS A 257 1.74 10.66 -3.60
N ASP A 258 2.45 11.52 -4.30
CA ASP A 258 2.67 12.91 -3.90
C ASP A 258 1.37 13.70 -3.93
N MET A 259 0.46 13.42 -4.86
CA MET A 259 -0.88 14.00 -4.92
C MET A 259 -1.71 13.63 -3.68
N ARG A 260 -1.66 12.37 -3.23
CA ARG A 260 -2.33 11.96 -1.99
C ARG A 260 -1.75 12.70 -0.79
N GLU A 261 -0.43 12.77 -0.68
CA GLU A 261 0.23 13.44 0.45
C GLU A 261 -0.01 14.96 0.42
N ALA A 262 0.01 15.59 -0.75
CA ALA A 262 -0.27 17.01 -0.95
C ALA A 262 -1.70 17.36 -0.53
N LYS A 263 -2.69 16.47 -0.77
CA LYS A 263 -4.07 16.65 -0.32
C LYS A 263 -4.15 17.05 1.16
N PHE A 264 -3.42 16.35 2.03
CA PHE A 264 -3.42 16.65 3.47
C PHE A 264 -2.79 18.01 3.79
N GLU A 265 -1.76 18.44 3.07
CA GLU A 265 -1.18 19.79 3.25
C GLU A 265 -2.15 20.88 2.78
N HIS A 266 -2.81 20.68 1.63
CA HIS A 266 -3.78 21.64 1.08
C HIS A 266 -4.98 21.79 2.00
N TYR A 267 -5.59 20.67 2.44
CA TYR A 267 -6.73 20.68 3.33
C TYR A 267 -6.38 21.31 4.69
N PHE A 268 -5.19 21.02 5.22
CA PHE A 268 -4.73 21.64 6.48
C PHE A 268 -4.57 23.16 6.35
N LEU A 269 -4.02 23.65 5.24
CA LEU A 269 -3.82 25.08 4.97
C LEU A 269 -5.08 25.81 4.47
N GLY A 270 -6.15 25.09 4.17
CA GLY A 270 -7.39 25.63 3.61
C GLY A 270 -7.36 25.88 2.10
N HIS A 271 -6.39 25.31 1.39
CA HIS A 271 -6.24 25.44 -0.07
C HIS A 271 -6.92 24.28 -0.82
N GLU A 272 -8.17 23.97 -0.46
CA GLU A 272 -8.96 22.88 -1.07
C GLU A 272 -9.15 23.07 -2.58
N GLU A 273 -9.43 24.30 -3.02
CA GLU A 273 -9.65 24.65 -4.43
C GLU A 273 -8.40 24.39 -5.29
N ILE A 274 -7.21 24.79 -4.82
CA ILE A 274 -5.94 24.54 -5.50
C ILE A 274 -5.70 23.03 -5.71
N TYR A 275 -6.04 22.21 -4.72
CA TYR A 275 -5.88 20.76 -4.83
C TYR A 275 -6.77 20.13 -5.92
N GLU A 276 -8.01 20.61 -6.09
CA GLU A 276 -8.89 20.10 -7.15
C GLU A 276 -8.36 20.47 -8.55
N HIS A 277 -7.76 21.65 -8.71
CA HIS A 277 -7.10 22.02 -9.97
C HIS A 277 -5.80 21.22 -10.21
N GLU A 278 -4.92 21.06 -9.21
CA GLU A 278 -3.73 20.19 -9.33
C GLU A 278 -4.12 18.73 -9.66
N ARG A 279 -5.25 18.24 -9.13
CA ARG A 279 -5.81 16.94 -9.47
C ARG A 279 -6.30 16.88 -10.92
N THR A 280 -6.85 17.96 -11.45
CA THR A 280 -7.31 18.05 -12.84
C THR A 280 -6.11 18.02 -13.79
N VAL A 281 -5.01 18.73 -13.46
CA VAL A 281 -3.72 18.64 -14.17
C VAL A 281 -3.19 17.20 -14.21
N ALA A 282 -3.24 16.49 -13.08
CA ALA A 282 -2.80 15.10 -13.04
C ALA A 282 -3.67 14.17 -13.92
N ARG A 283 -4.99 14.44 -14.02
CA ARG A 283 -5.91 13.69 -14.89
C ARG A 283 -5.69 13.97 -16.37
N SER A 284 -5.40 15.21 -16.76
CA SER A 284 -5.04 15.52 -18.15
C SER A 284 -3.76 14.80 -18.55
N MET A 285 -2.74 14.72 -17.67
CA MET A 285 -1.55 13.90 -17.93
C MET A 285 -1.84 12.40 -18.07
N GLU A 286 -2.79 11.85 -17.29
CA GLU A 286 -3.27 10.47 -17.45
C GLU A 286 -3.96 10.28 -18.82
N THR A 287 -4.75 11.26 -19.25
CA THR A 287 -5.46 11.25 -20.54
C THR A 287 -4.47 11.27 -21.71
N LEU A 288 -3.46 12.14 -21.66
CA LEU A 288 -2.37 12.19 -22.65
C LEU A 288 -1.65 10.85 -22.77
N ALA A 289 -1.36 10.18 -21.65
CA ALA A 289 -0.72 8.88 -21.68
C ALA A 289 -1.60 7.77 -22.29
N GLN A 290 -2.92 7.83 -22.04
CA GLN A 290 -3.88 6.90 -22.66
C GLN A 290 -3.99 7.14 -24.18
N ALA A 291 -4.03 8.41 -24.61
CA ALA A 291 -4.02 8.79 -26.01
C ALA A 291 -2.76 8.28 -26.74
N LEU A 292 -1.56 8.39 -26.13
CA LEU A 292 -0.33 7.79 -26.68
C LEU A 292 -0.42 6.26 -26.80
N GLY A 293 -1.10 5.59 -25.87
CA GLY A 293 -1.42 4.17 -25.99
C GLY A 293 -2.25 3.85 -27.24
N GLY A 294 -3.21 4.72 -27.56
CA GLY A 294 -4.01 4.68 -28.79
C GLY A 294 -3.15 4.86 -30.04
N LEU A 295 -2.29 5.88 -30.08
CA LEU A 295 -1.37 6.11 -31.22
C LEU A 295 -0.45 4.90 -31.46
N ARG A 296 0.13 4.35 -30.39
CA ARG A 296 0.99 3.15 -30.49
C ARG A 296 0.25 1.97 -31.10
N ASN A 297 -0.99 1.73 -30.67
CA ASN A 297 -1.81 0.64 -31.21
C ASN A 297 -2.08 0.85 -32.70
N ALA A 298 -2.42 2.08 -33.11
CA ALA A 298 -2.63 2.43 -34.51
C ALA A 298 -1.37 2.20 -35.36
N THR A 299 -0.19 2.57 -34.85
CA THR A 299 1.10 2.29 -35.51
C THR A 299 1.35 0.78 -35.63
N ASN A 300 1.10 0.00 -34.57
CA ASN A 300 1.27 -1.45 -34.64
C ASN A 300 0.33 -2.10 -35.67
N THR A 301 -0.94 -1.69 -35.72
CA THR A 301 -1.91 -2.19 -36.71
C THR A 301 -1.45 -1.89 -38.13
N GLN A 302 -0.96 -0.69 -38.39
CA GLN A 302 -0.40 -0.31 -39.68
C GLN A 302 0.85 -1.13 -40.03
N LEU A 303 1.77 -1.33 -39.10
CA LEU A 303 2.99 -2.13 -39.32
C LEU A 303 2.68 -3.61 -39.59
N GLU A 304 1.71 -4.18 -38.89
CA GLU A 304 1.23 -5.55 -39.13
C GLU A 304 0.63 -5.70 -40.53
N GLN A 305 -0.19 -4.74 -40.96
CA GLN A 305 -0.77 -4.71 -42.31
C GLN A 305 0.29 -4.56 -43.41
N LEU A 306 1.34 -3.77 -43.17
CA LEU A 306 2.47 -3.60 -44.09
C LEU A 306 3.34 -4.87 -44.19
N LYS A 307 3.42 -5.69 -43.13
CA LYS A 307 4.17 -6.96 -43.10
C LYS A 307 3.40 -8.13 -43.69
N HIS A 308 2.09 -8.20 -43.45
CA HIS A 308 1.23 -9.31 -43.83
C HIS A 308 0.00 -8.84 -44.63
N PRO A 309 0.17 -8.38 -45.88
CA PRO A 309 -0.98 -8.19 -46.76
C PRO A 309 -1.71 -9.53 -46.89
N LYS A 310 -3.03 -9.58 -46.59
CA LYS A 310 -3.82 -10.83 -46.61
C LYS A 310 -3.62 -11.57 -47.93
N GLN A 311 -2.88 -12.67 -47.91
CA GLN A 311 -2.78 -13.62 -49.02
C GLN A 311 -3.87 -14.67 -48.87
N LEU A 312 -4.69 -14.91 -49.89
CA LEU A 312 -5.43 -16.17 -49.99
C LEU A 312 -5.68 -16.59 -51.45
N SER A 313 -4.82 -17.50 -51.93
CA SER A 313 -5.13 -18.82 -52.49
C SER A 313 -4.05 -19.23 -53.52
N PRO A 314 -3.48 -20.46 -53.49
CA PRO A 314 -2.33 -20.85 -54.33
C PRO A 314 -2.63 -21.02 -55.84
N LYS A 315 -3.75 -20.51 -56.35
CA LYS A 315 -4.26 -20.87 -57.69
C LYS A 315 -4.55 -19.73 -58.65
N ALA A 316 -4.22 -18.48 -58.33
CA ALA A 316 -4.24 -17.42 -59.32
C ALA A 316 -2.82 -17.02 -59.70
N SER A 317 -2.31 -17.60 -60.79
CA SER A 317 -1.17 -17.07 -61.53
C SER A 317 -1.56 -15.69 -62.09
N GLY A 318 -1.33 -14.65 -61.29
CA GLY A 318 -1.49 -13.26 -61.65
C GLY A 318 -0.61 -12.43 -60.74
N THR A 319 0.38 -11.75 -61.31
CA THR A 319 1.36 -10.87 -60.68
C THR A 319 0.70 -9.64 -60.03
N ALA A 320 0.05 -9.80 -58.88
CA ALA A 320 -0.33 -8.67 -58.03
C ALA A 320 0.74 -8.51 -56.95
N SER A 321 1.56 -7.45 -57.10
CA SER A 321 2.76 -7.24 -56.29
C SER A 321 2.41 -6.78 -54.86
N PRO A 322 3.02 -7.37 -53.81
CA PRO A 322 2.96 -6.87 -52.43
C PRO A 322 3.45 -5.41 -52.26
N ASN A 323 4.02 -4.78 -53.30
CA ASN A 323 4.53 -3.42 -53.26
C ASN A 323 3.46 -2.32 -53.33
N THR A 324 2.24 -2.57 -53.81
CA THR A 324 1.24 -1.51 -54.05
C THR A 324 0.75 -0.83 -52.77
N ALA A 325 0.50 -1.59 -51.70
CA ALA A 325 0.09 -1.03 -50.40
C ALA A 325 1.21 -0.18 -49.77
N ARG A 326 2.47 -0.63 -49.91
CA ARG A 326 3.64 0.10 -49.44
C ARG A 326 3.89 1.37 -50.22
N GLN A 327 3.69 1.36 -51.54
CA GLN A 327 3.78 2.54 -52.40
C GLN A 327 2.70 3.59 -52.08
N LEU A 328 1.46 3.16 -51.85
CA LEU A 328 0.39 4.07 -51.41
C LEU A 328 0.69 4.67 -50.04
N PHE A 329 1.24 3.88 -49.12
CA PHE A 329 1.68 4.37 -47.84
C PHE A 329 2.84 5.37 -47.96
N GLU A 330 3.89 5.06 -48.73
CA GLU A 330 5.03 5.94 -48.96
C GLU A 330 4.58 7.28 -49.55
N GLN A 331 3.64 7.25 -50.48
CA GLN A 331 3.08 8.47 -51.06
C GLN A 331 2.22 9.28 -50.08
N PHE A 332 1.36 8.63 -49.30
CA PHE A 332 0.64 9.29 -48.21
C PHE A 332 1.64 9.94 -47.24
N ASN A 333 2.70 9.23 -46.91
CA ASN A 333 3.75 9.68 -46.02
C ASN A 333 4.46 10.92 -46.58
N GLU A 334 4.81 10.93 -47.87
CA GLU A 334 5.40 12.10 -48.55
C GLU A 334 4.50 13.35 -48.43
N SER A 335 3.19 13.19 -48.53
CA SER A 335 2.23 14.30 -48.43
C SER A 335 2.09 14.87 -47.01
N ILE A 336 2.26 14.06 -45.97
CA ILE A 336 1.98 14.44 -44.58
C ILE A 336 3.24 14.63 -43.71
N THR A 337 4.41 14.18 -44.17
CA THR A 337 5.64 14.15 -43.36
C THR A 337 6.02 15.52 -42.80
N MET A 338 5.90 16.58 -43.61
CA MET A 338 6.30 17.93 -43.20
C MET A 338 5.38 18.49 -42.11
N SER A 339 4.06 18.43 -42.32
CA SER A 339 3.07 18.94 -41.35
C SER A 339 3.08 18.11 -40.07
N MET A 340 3.17 16.77 -40.18
CA MET A 340 3.24 15.88 -39.03
C MET A 340 4.52 16.07 -38.20
N THR A 341 5.65 16.32 -38.86
CA THR A 341 6.90 16.63 -38.16
C THR A 341 6.82 17.95 -37.42
N GLY A 342 6.20 18.98 -38.00
CA GLY A 342 5.97 20.27 -37.34
C GLY A 342 5.12 20.14 -36.07
N VAL A 343 3.96 19.47 -36.17
CA VAL A 343 3.09 19.21 -35.01
C VAL A 343 3.83 18.41 -33.94
N ARG A 344 4.51 17.32 -34.31
CA ARG A 344 5.31 16.51 -33.38
C ARG A 344 6.35 17.35 -32.64
N GLN A 345 7.09 18.22 -33.34
CA GLN A 345 8.14 19.05 -32.72
C GLN A 345 7.55 20.01 -31.69
N ASN A 346 6.44 20.68 -32.00
CA ASN A 346 5.74 21.56 -31.06
C ASN A 346 5.23 20.80 -29.83
N LEU A 347 4.61 19.63 -30.04
CA LEU A 347 4.11 18.78 -28.95
C LEU A 347 5.24 18.26 -28.06
N CYS A 348 6.33 17.74 -28.64
CA CYS A 348 7.51 17.30 -27.88
C CYS A 348 8.09 18.46 -27.07
N ARG A 349 8.21 19.64 -27.67
CA ARG A 349 8.75 20.83 -26.99
C ARG A 349 7.92 21.22 -25.76
N ILE A 350 6.59 21.26 -25.90
CA ILE A 350 5.68 21.55 -24.78
C ILE A 350 5.79 20.49 -23.67
N LEU A 351 5.87 19.21 -24.02
CA LEU A 351 5.96 18.11 -23.04
C LEU A 351 7.34 18.03 -22.35
N HIS A 352 8.41 18.43 -23.03
CA HIS A 352 9.77 18.46 -22.50
C HIS A 352 10.05 19.72 -21.65
N GLU A 353 9.31 20.80 -21.87
CA GLU A 353 9.45 22.03 -21.10
C GLU A 353 8.78 21.90 -19.71
N PRO A 354 9.50 22.20 -18.62
CA PRO A 354 8.92 22.13 -17.28
C PRO A 354 7.88 23.24 -17.09
N GLN A 355 6.62 22.84 -16.93
CA GLN A 355 5.49 23.76 -16.76
C GLN A 355 5.48 24.44 -15.37
N PHE A 356 6.10 23.82 -14.37
CA PHE A 356 6.33 24.42 -13.06
C PHE A 356 7.77 24.93 -12.95
N GLY A 357 7.95 26.19 -12.58
CA GLY A 357 9.25 26.83 -12.38
C GLY A 357 10.06 26.27 -11.20
N GLN A 358 11.18 26.94 -10.87
CA GLN A 358 12.08 26.48 -9.80
C GLN A 358 11.51 26.73 -8.38
N PRO A 359 11.94 25.95 -7.38
CA PRO A 359 11.62 26.24 -5.97
C PRO A 359 12.15 27.64 -5.58
N PRO A 360 11.45 28.42 -4.73
CA PRO A 360 10.34 28.02 -3.86
C PRO A 360 8.93 28.40 -4.36
N SER A 361 8.76 29.28 -5.34
CA SER A 361 7.44 29.75 -5.80
C SER A 361 6.77 28.78 -6.76
N TYR A 362 7.54 28.03 -7.57
CA TYR A 362 7.04 27.17 -8.65
C TYR A 362 5.98 27.90 -9.47
N GLU A 363 6.35 29.08 -9.99
CA GLU A 363 5.52 29.85 -10.90
C GLU A 363 5.19 29.00 -12.13
N ILE A 364 3.92 29.00 -12.53
CA ILE A 364 3.47 28.37 -13.75
C ILE A 364 3.79 29.38 -14.85
N ASN A 365 4.56 28.97 -15.85
CA ASN A 365 4.86 29.82 -17.00
C ASN A 365 4.44 29.06 -18.25
N VAL A 366 3.20 29.27 -18.66
CA VAL A 366 2.72 28.73 -19.94
C VAL A 366 3.17 29.69 -21.04
N ASP A 367 4.06 29.22 -21.91
CA ASP A 367 4.51 29.99 -23.06
C ASP A 367 3.37 30.14 -24.08
N GLU A 368 2.76 31.32 -24.11
CA GLU A 368 1.69 31.68 -25.06
C GLU A 368 2.14 31.61 -26.53
N ASP A 369 3.45 31.77 -26.81
CA ASP A 369 3.97 31.62 -28.17
C ASP A 369 3.93 30.16 -28.58
N LEU A 370 4.29 29.22 -27.69
CA LEU A 370 4.20 27.79 -27.96
C LEU A 370 2.76 27.33 -28.17
N ARG A 371 1.81 27.83 -27.38
CA ARG A 371 0.38 27.54 -27.54
C ARG A 371 -0.11 27.98 -28.93
N ARG A 372 0.19 29.21 -29.33
CA ARG A 372 -0.19 29.75 -30.65
C ARG A 372 0.43 28.98 -31.79
N ASN A 373 1.73 28.66 -31.69
CA ASN A 373 2.44 27.86 -32.69
C ASN A 373 1.86 26.44 -32.82
N LEU A 374 1.44 25.83 -31.71
CA LEU A 374 0.78 24.52 -31.74
C LEU A 374 -0.57 24.61 -32.46
N MET A 375 -1.42 25.58 -32.12
CA MET A 375 -2.72 25.79 -32.79
C MET A 375 -2.58 25.97 -34.30
N ASP A 376 -1.63 26.81 -34.74
CA ASP A 376 -1.38 27.05 -36.15
C ASP A 376 -0.89 25.77 -36.86
N SER A 377 0.05 25.04 -36.24
CA SER A 377 0.55 23.77 -36.78
C SER A 377 -0.53 22.68 -36.86
N LEU A 378 -1.47 22.62 -35.90
CA LEU A 378 -2.60 21.69 -35.94
C LEU A 378 -3.57 22.03 -37.07
N SER A 379 -3.86 23.30 -37.30
CA SER A 379 -4.72 23.73 -38.41
C SER A 379 -4.11 23.40 -39.79
N THR A 380 -2.80 23.61 -39.93
CA THR A 380 -2.04 23.25 -41.13
C THR A 380 -2.01 21.73 -41.33
N PHE A 381 -1.84 20.97 -40.24
CA PHE A 381 -1.88 19.52 -40.28
C PHE A 381 -3.26 18.98 -40.64
N ASP A 382 -4.34 19.57 -40.15
CA ASP A 382 -5.71 19.14 -40.47
C ASP A 382 -6.04 19.32 -41.96
N THR A 383 -5.60 20.44 -42.54
CA THR A 383 -5.72 20.70 -43.99
C THR A 383 -4.92 19.67 -44.79
N ALA A 384 -3.63 19.48 -44.45
CA ALA A 384 -2.76 18.52 -45.14
C ALA A 384 -3.26 17.07 -44.99
N ARG A 385 -3.81 16.71 -43.83
CA ARG A 385 -4.40 15.40 -43.55
C ARG A 385 -5.63 15.14 -44.43
N SER A 386 -6.51 16.14 -44.55
CA SER A 386 -7.72 16.03 -45.38
C SER A 386 -7.37 15.83 -46.85
N ASP A 387 -6.43 16.61 -47.38
CA ASP A 387 -5.94 16.50 -48.76
C ASP A 387 -5.25 15.15 -49.00
N ALA A 388 -4.41 14.70 -48.06
CA ALA A 388 -3.69 13.43 -48.15
C ALA A 388 -4.63 12.21 -48.12
N LEU A 389 -5.65 12.23 -47.26
CA LEU A 389 -6.65 11.16 -47.17
C LEU A 389 -7.54 11.13 -48.41
N GLN A 390 -7.97 12.29 -48.91
CA GLN A 390 -8.77 12.37 -50.13
C GLN A 390 -7.99 11.82 -51.33
N GLY A 391 -6.74 12.24 -51.50
CA GLY A 391 -5.86 11.72 -52.56
C GLY A 391 -5.60 10.20 -52.45
N LEU A 392 -5.59 9.66 -51.23
CA LEU A 392 -5.47 8.21 -50.99
C LEU A 392 -6.73 7.46 -51.43
N TYR A 393 -7.92 7.94 -51.06
CA TYR A 393 -9.20 7.34 -51.46
C TYR A 393 -9.46 7.44 -52.97
N ASP A 394 -9.17 8.59 -53.59
CA ASP A 394 -9.31 8.77 -55.04
C ASP A 394 -8.47 7.76 -55.82
N ARG A 395 -7.27 7.41 -55.33
CA ARG A 395 -6.41 6.38 -55.92
C ARG A 395 -6.94 4.96 -55.72
N ILE A 396 -7.52 4.69 -54.55
CA ILE A 396 -8.19 3.41 -54.28
C ILE A 396 -9.38 3.23 -55.25
N GLU A 397 -10.13 4.29 -55.52
CA GLU A 397 -11.21 4.30 -56.51
C GLU A 397 -10.70 4.16 -57.95
N GLN A 398 -9.58 4.77 -58.31
CA GLN A 398 -8.95 4.57 -59.63
C GLN A 398 -8.47 3.13 -59.83
N MET A 399 -8.13 2.43 -58.75
CA MET A 399 -7.79 1.00 -58.76
C MET A 399 -9.02 0.07 -58.61
N ALA A 400 -10.25 0.59 -58.75
CA ALA A 400 -11.50 -0.17 -58.55
C ALA A 400 -11.70 -1.36 -59.51
N SER A 401 -10.94 -1.46 -60.61
CA SER A 401 -10.93 -2.65 -61.48
C SER A 401 -10.16 -3.85 -60.89
N SER A 402 -9.54 -3.69 -59.72
CA SER A 402 -8.73 -4.72 -59.04
C SER A 402 -9.60 -5.73 -58.28
N HIS A 403 -9.05 -6.91 -57.97
CA HIS A 403 -9.71 -7.96 -57.18
C HIS A 403 -10.21 -7.43 -55.82
N GLU A 404 -11.41 -7.83 -55.39
CA GLU A 404 -12.09 -7.33 -54.17
C GLU A 404 -11.21 -7.41 -52.90
N SER A 405 -10.40 -8.46 -52.78
CA SER A 405 -9.44 -8.67 -51.69
C SER A 405 -8.30 -7.65 -51.66
N THR A 406 -7.83 -7.21 -52.82
CA THR A 406 -6.77 -6.19 -52.92
C THR A 406 -7.30 -4.84 -52.52
N ARG A 407 -8.52 -4.50 -52.96
CA ARG A 407 -9.20 -3.27 -52.55
C ARG A 407 -9.42 -3.22 -51.04
N ALA A 408 -9.88 -4.31 -50.42
CA ALA A 408 -10.06 -4.40 -48.97
C ALA A 408 -8.75 -4.17 -48.21
N ASN A 409 -7.62 -4.73 -48.67
CA ASN A 409 -6.31 -4.49 -48.06
C ASN A 409 -5.87 -3.02 -48.14
N LEU A 410 -6.16 -2.34 -49.24
CA LEU A 410 -5.82 -0.92 -49.42
C LEU A 410 -6.72 0.00 -48.56
N GLU A 411 -8.02 -0.29 -48.51
CA GLU A 411 -8.97 0.42 -47.64
C GLU A 411 -8.60 0.25 -46.16
N GLU A 412 -8.11 -0.93 -45.77
CA GLU A 412 -7.67 -1.23 -44.41
C GLU A 412 -6.39 -0.43 -44.02
N VAL A 413 -5.40 -0.32 -44.93
CA VAL A 413 -4.22 0.54 -44.72
C VAL A 413 -4.60 2.02 -44.66
N ALA A 414 -5.50 2.47 -45.54
CA ALA A 414 -6.01 3.84 -45.52
C ALA A 414 -6.75 4.16 -44.22
N ALA A 415 -7.56 3.24 -43.71
CA ALA A 415 -8.24 3.37 -42.43
C ALA A 415 -7.25 3.46 -41.26
N ALA A 416 -6.17 2.65 -41.27
CA ALA A 416 -5.12 2.73 -40.25
C ALA A 416 -4.38 4.09 -40.27
N CYS A 417 -4.07 4.61 -41.47
CA CYS A 417 -3.44 5.93 -41.63
C CYS A 417 -4.38 7.07 -41.19
N GLY A 418 -5.66 6.99 -41.55
CA GLY A 418 -6.69 7.94 -41.10
C GLY A 418 -6.87 7.91 -39.58
N HIS A 419 -6.91 6.72 -38.98
CA HIS A 419 -7.02 6.57 -37.53
C HIS A 419 -5.79 7.12 -36.79
N PHE A 420 -4.58 6.85 -37.26
CA PHE A 420 -3.35 7.40 -36.65
C PHE A 420 -3.32 8.93 -36.70
N THR A 421 -3.56 9.51 -37.89
CA THR A 421 -3.51 10.97 -38.07
C THR A 421 -4.60 11.71 -37.31
N PHE A 422 -5.82 11.15 -37.25
CA PHE A 422 -6.87 11.67 -36.38
C PHE A 422 -6.49 11.58 -34.90
N SER A 423 -5.92 10.45 -34.46
CA SER A 423 -5.47 10.29 -33.07
C SER A 423 -4.36 11.28 -32.71
N LEU A 424 -3.44 11.58 -33.63
CA LEU A 424 -2.39 12.57 -33.44
C LEU A 424 -2.94 14.00 -33.32
N GLN A 425 -3.96 14.34 -34.12
CA GLN A 425 -4.68 15.61 -33.99
C GLN A 425 -5.39 15.71 -32.64
N SER A 426 -6.18 14.70 -32.29
CA SER A 426 -6.88 14.65 -30.99
C SER A 426 -5.90 14.73 -29.82
N PHE A 427 -4.74 14.10 -29.92
CA PHE A 427 -3.67 14.25 -28.92
C PHE A 427 -3.17 15.70 -28.81
N GLY A 428 -3.04 16.41 -29.92
CA GLY A 428 -2.69 17.83 -29.90
C GLY A 428 -3.76 18.71 -29.26
N GLU A 429 -5.04 18.41 -29.49
CA GLU A 429 -6.16 19.06 -28.83
C GLU A 429 -6.17 18.78 -27.31
N ASP A 430 -5.88 17.55 -26.89
CA ASP A 430 -5.72 17.18 -25.47
C ASP A 430 -4.55 17.94 -24.82
N VAL A 431 -3.46 18.21 -25.56
CA VAL A 431 -2.34 19.03 -25.06
C VAL A 431 -2.76 20.50 -24.90
N LEU A 432 -3.57 21.05 -25.79
CA LEU A 432 -4.13 22.40 -25.61
C LEU A 432 -5.03 22.45 -24.36
N GLN A 433 -5.91 21.46 -24.19
CA GLN A 433 -6.74 21.37 -22.98
C GLN A 433 -5.89 21.25 -21.70
N TYR A 434 -4.78 20.53 -21.75
CA TYR A 434 -3.83 20.47 -20.64
C TYR A 434 -3.25 21.85 -20.28
N LEU A 435 -2.91 22.67 -21.29
CA LEU A 435 -2.45 24.04 -21.06
C LEU A 435 -3.56 24.93 -20.47
N ASP A 436 -4.81 24.78 -20.89
CA ASP A 436 -5.94 25.54 -20.32
C ASP A 436 -6.13 25.22 -18.83
N VAL A 437 -6.00 23.94 -18.44
CA VAL A 437 -6.09 23.51 -17.04
C VAL A 437 -4.93 24.07 -16.19
N LEU A 438 -3.75 24.30 -16.79
CA LEU A 438 -2.63 24.96 -16.11
C LEU A 438 -2.90 26.43 -15.86
N ASP A 439 -3.50 27.15 -16.81
CA ASP A 439 -3.90 28.56 -16.64
C ASP A 439 -4.97 28.70 -15.55
N ASP A 440 -5.96 27.79 -15.53
CA ASP A 440 -6.96 27.72 -14.46
C ASP A 440 -6.29 27.54 -13.08
N LEU A 441 -5.27 26.68 -13.00
CA LEU A 441 -4.52 26.47 -11.77
C LEU A 441 -3.74 27.73 -11.37
N GLU A 442 -3.09 28.40 -12.32
CA GLU A 442 -2.38 29.66 -12.06
C GLU A 442 -3.32 30.73 -11.51
N TYR A 443 -4.48 30.89 -12.13
CA TYR A 443 -5.52 31.82 -11.70
C TYR A 443 -5.93 31.60 -10.24
N VAL A 444 -6.16 30.34 -9.85
CA VAL A 444 -6.55 30.00 -8.47
C VAL A 444 -5.40 30.21 -7.47
N ILE A 445 -4.17 29.93 -7.86
CA ILE A 445 -2.97 30.21 -7.04
C ILE A 445 -2.85 31.71 -6.78
N ILE A 446 -3.09 32.56 -7.78
CA ILE A 446 -3.04 34.02 -7.66
C ILE A 446 -4.17 34.53 -6.76
N ARG A 447 -5.38 33.96 -6.87
CA ARG A 447 -6.57 34.36 -6.11
C ARG A 447 -6.44 34.16 -4.60
N LYS A 448 -5.57 33.23 -4.14
CA LYS A 448 -5.28 32.96 -2.71
C LYS A 448 -6.52 32.73 -1.83
N SER A 449 -7.56 32.08 -2.35
CA SER A 449 -8.75 31.70 -1.57
C SER A 449 -8.38 30.66 -0.51
N ARG A 450 -8.94 30.80 0.70
CA ARG A 450 -8.83 29.80 1.77
C ARG A 450 -10.20 29.39 2.28
N SER A 451 -10.44 28.09 2.36
CA SER A 451 -11.65 27.52 2.92
C SER A 451 -11.33 26.25 3.70
N TRP A 452 -12.06 26.02 4.80
CA TRP A 452 -11.98 24.80 5.62
C TRP A 452 -13.36 24.16 5.70
N ARG A 453 -14.01 23.99 4.55
CA ARG A 453 -15.37 23.45 4.49
C ARG A 453 -15.39 21.99 4.97
N TRP A 454 -14.29 21.26 4.75
CA TRP A 454 -14.15 19.89 5.22
C TRP A 454 -14.25 19.72 6.75
N LEU A 455 -13.95 20.75 7.54
CA LEU A 455 -14.11 20.73 9.00
C LEU A 455 -15.58 20.88 9.43
N LEU A 456 -16.42 21.50 8.60
CA LEU A 456 -17.84 21.73 8.86
C LEU A 456 -18.70 20.54 8.43
N TRP A 457 -18.23 19.31 8.69
CA TRP A 457 -18.91 18.06 8.31
C TRP A 457 -20.33 17.93 8.90
N TRP A 458 -20.67 18.73 9.92
CA TRP A 458 -22.00 18.80 10.54
C TRP A 458 -22.96 19.82 9.91
N LYS A 459 -22.49 20.71 9.01
CA LYS A 459 -23.24 21.88 8.52
C LYS A 459 -23.64 21.81 7.04
N THR A 460 -23.14 20.86 6.27
CA THR A 460 -23.35 20.77 4.81
C THR A 460 -23.85 19.38 4.41
N GLY A 461 -24.65 19.28 3.35
CA GLY A 461 -25.37 18.07 2.89
C GLY A 461 -24.57 16.77 3.06
N ALA A 462 -24.97 16.00 4.08
CA ALA A 462 -24.15 15.00 4.78
C ALA A 462 -23.76 13.73 3.99
N GLU A 463 -24.11 13.60 2.71
CA GLU A 463 -23.71 12.44 1.90
C GLU A 463 -22.47 12.69 1.05
N GLU A 464 -22.40 13.83 0.35
CA GLU A 464 -21.33 14.06 -0.63
C GLU A 464 -19.98 14.33 0.06
N ASP A 465 -19.98 15.15 1.11
CA ASP A 465 -18.77 15.46 1.88
C ASP A 465 -18.35 14.33 2.82
N ARG A 466 -19.30 13.51 3.31
CA ARG A 466 -18.96 12.29 4.07
C ARG A 466 -18.24 11.28 3.18
N ASN A 467 -18.68 11.13 1.93
CA ASN A 467 -17.98 10.33 0.94
C ASN A 467 -16.61 10.91 0.60
N LYS A 468 -16.45 12.24 0.53
CA LYS A 468 -15.12 12.87 0.34
C LYS A 468 -14.17 12.70 1.53
N ALA A 469 -14.69 12.78 2.77
CA ALA A 469 -13.92 12.55 3.99
C ALA A 469 -13.51 11.08 4.16
N ILE A 470 -14.38 10.12 3.79
CA ILE A 470 -14.03 8.70 3.74
C ILE A 470 -12.97 8.45 2.64
N ARG A 471 -13.14 9.06 1.46
CA ARG A 471 -12.14 9.07 0.37
C ARG A 471 -10.87 9.85 0.71
N LEU A 472 -10.82 10.59 1.84
CA LEU A 472 -9.60 11.24 2.31
C LEU A 472 -8.54 10.22 2.73
N PHE A 473 -8.98 9.09 3.28
CA PHE A 473 -8.11 8.04 3.82
C PHE A 473 -7.97 6.83 2.89
N GLU A 474 -8.67 6.82 1.75
CA GLU A 474 -8.62 5.73 0.77
C GLU A 474 -7.33 5.85 -0.09
N SER A 475 -6.56 4.75 -0.17
CA SER A 475 -5.24 4.72 -0.82
C SER A 475 -5.37 4.67 -2.36
N ALA A 476 -4.49 5.36 -3.09
CA ALA A 476 -4.36 5.23 -4.55
C ALA A 476 -4.02 3.78 -4.99
N GLU A 477 -3.41 2.99 -4.11
CA GLU A 477 -3.21 1.54 -4.32
C GLU A 477 -4.53 0.76 -4.28
N ALA A 478 -5.52 1.20 -3.49
CA ALA A 478 -6.85 0.60 -3.47
C ALA A 478 -7.60 0.91 -4.78
N ASP A 479 -7.49 2.12 -5.31
CA ASP A 479 -8.07 2.49 -6.62
C ASP A 479 -7.38 1.78 -7.79
N THR A 480 -6.05 1.64 -7.79
CA THR A 480 -5.33 0.89 -8.82
C THR A 480 -5.58 -0.61 -8.72
N LEU A 481 -5.67 -1.19 -7.51
CA LEU A 481 -6.05 -2.60 -7.33
C LEU A 481 -7.53 -2.85 -7.64
N MET A 482 -8.43 -1.91 -7.35
CA MET A 482 -9.84 -2.00 -7.75
C MET A 482 -10.00 -1.87 -9.27
N ARG A 483 -9.28 -0.95 -9.93
CA ARG A 483 -9.21 -0.87 -11.41
C ARG A 483 -8.58 -2.11 -12.01
N THR A 484 -7.50 -2.64 -11.46
CA THR A 484 -6.84 -3.88 -11.94
C THR A 484 -7.75 -5.09 -11.75
N ARG A 485 -8.50 -5.14 -10.65
CA ARG A 485 -9.52 -6.17 -10.38
C ARG A 485 -10.74 -6.03 -11.30
N GLN A 486 -11.17 -4.81 -11.64
CA GLN A 486 -12.20 -4.58 -12.65
C GLN A 486 -11.71 -4.96 -14.05
N ARG A 487 -10.44 -4.67 -14.36
CA ARG A 487 -9.83 -5.02 -15.65
C ARG A 487 -9.64 -6.53 -15.81
N SER A 488 -9.32 -7.28 -14.74
CA SER A 488 -9.28 -8.74 -14.79
C SER A 488 -10.65 -9.41 -14.85
N VAL A 489 -11.72 -8.71 -14.42
CA VAL A 489 -13.11 -9.16 -14.61
C VAL A 489 -13.58 -8.90 -16.05
N ASN A 490 -13.06 -7.85 -16.71
CA ASN A 490 -13.47 -7.43 -18.05
C ASN A 490 -12.64 -8.03 -19.20
N VAL A 491 -11.48 -8.66 -18.93
CA VAL A 491 -10.58 -9.27 -19.94
C VAL A 491 -10.74 -10.80 -20.02
N ALA A 492 -11.85 -11.35 -19.52
CA ALA A 492 -12.19 -12.74 -19.80
C ALA A 492 -12.75 -12.85 -21.24
N ASP A 493 -11.85 -12.86 -22.22
CA ASP A 493 -12.17 -13.21 -23.60
C ASP A 493 -12.19 -14.74 -23.78
N GLY A 494 -13.20 -15.23 -24.50
CA GLY A 494 -13.28 -16.61 -25.00
C GLY A 494 -13.93 -17.70 -24.12
N SER A 495 -15.25 -17.89 -24.26
CA SER A 495 -15.94 -19.19 -24.14
C SER A 495 -15.91 -19.97 -22.81
N ALA A 496 -16.30 -19.34 -21.70
CA ALA A 496 -16.79 -20.10 -20.53
C ALA A 496 -18.22 -19.68 -20.24
N ALA A 497 -19.17 -20.60 -20.46
CA ALA A 497 -20.57 -20.40 -20.13
C ALA A 497 -20.71 -19.97 -18.66
N VAL A 498 -21.02 -18.69 -18.45
CA VAL A 498 -21.45 -18.17 -17.16
C VAL A 498 -22.74 -18.90 -16.81
N PRO A 499 -22.82 -19.68 -15.71
CA PRO A 499 -24.08 -20.26 -15.30
C PRO A 499 -25.03 -19.10 -15.00
N ALA A 500 -26.19 -19.08 -15.66
CA ALA A 500 -27.22 -18.09 -15.42
C ALA A 500 -27.47 -17.95 -13.91
N PRO A 501 -27.64 -16.73 -13.38
CA PRO A 501 -27.94 -16.55 -11.97
C PRO A 501 -29.27 -17.24 -11.69
N VAL A 502 -29.23 -18.34 -10.94
CA VAL A 502 -30.42 -19.03 -10.48
C VAL A 502 -31.20 -18.04 -9.63
N ASP A 503 -32.38 -17.68 -10.11
CA ASP A 503 -33.25 -16.67 -9.50
C ASP A 503 -33.71 -17.17 -8.12
N LEU A 504 -33.05 -16.66 -7.07
CA LEU A 504 -33.20 -17.09 -5.68
C LEU A 504 -34.60 -16.82 -5.09
N ARG A 505 -35.49 -16.20 -5.87
CA ARG A 505 -36.83 -15.76 -5.47
C ARG A 505 -37.83 -16.91 -5.41
N THR A 506 -37.58 -18.01 -6.11
CA THR A 506 -38.50 -19.17 -6.19
C THR A 506 -38.41 -20.14 -5.02
N TRP A 507 -37.35 -20.06 -4.19
CA TRP A 507 -37.15 -20.97 -3.04
C TRP A 507 -37.84 -20.56 -1.74
N TYR A 508 -38.39 -19.34 -1.65
CA TYR A 508 -38.84 -18.78 -0.37
C TYR A 508 -40.28 -19.14 0.04
N ASN A 509 -41.00 -19.91 -0.79
CA ASN A 509 -42.38 -20.31 -0.54
C ASN A 509 -42.44 -21.78 -0.09
N ALA A 510 -41.84 -22.11 1.05
CA ALA A 510 -42.17 -23.32 1.80
C ALA A 510 -43.13 -22.95 2.94
N PRO A 511 -44.28 -23.65 3.08
CA PRO A 511 -45.29 -23.28 4.06
C PRO A 511 -44.86 -23.66 5.49
N ASP A 512 -45.18 -22.77 6.43
CA ASP A 512 -45.31 -22.98 7.88
C ASP A 512 -44.12 -23.56 8.67
N LEU A 513 -43.05 -22.77 8.81
CA LEU A 513 -42.14 -22.87 9.95
C LEU A 513 -42.09 -21.53 10.73
N ASN A 514 -42.31 -21.60 12.05
CA ASN A 514 -42.43 -20.47 12.99
C ASN A 514 -41.70 -19.18 12.59
N LYS A 515 -42.43 -18.05 12.53
CA LYS A 515 -41.91 -16.72 12.14
C LYS A 515 -40.64 -16.29 12.91
N ILE A 516 -40.51 -16.70 14.17
CA ILE A 516 -39.34 -16.40 15.03
C ILE A 516 -38.12 -17.22 14.61
N LEU A 517 -38.30 -18.51 14.30
CA LEU A 517 -37.23 -19.39 13.84
C LEU A 517 -36.79 -18.97 12.44
N GLY A 518 -37.73 -18.64 11.55
CA GLY A 518 -37.43 -18.07 10.22
C GLY A 518 -36.72 -16.71 10.28
N TRP A 519 -37.10 -15.83 11.20
CA TRP A 519 -36.40 -14.56 11.45
C TRP A 519 -34.98 -14.79 11.99
N PHE A 520 -34.81 -15.74 12.92
CA PHE A 520 -33.50 -16.12 13.45
C PHE A 520 -32.60 -16.70 12.36
N TRP A 521 -33.07 -17.68 11.57
CA TRP A 521 -32.31 -18.25 10.46
C TRP A 521 -32.03 -17.26 9.33
N ARG A 522 -32.94 -16.31 9.07
CA ARG A 522 -32.72 -15.23 8.10
C ARG A 522 -31.64 -14.24 8.58
N ASN A 523 -31.66 -13.87 9.86
CA ASN A 523 -30.63 -13.03 10.44
C ASN A 523 -29.29 -13.76 10.56
N LEU A 524 -29.31 -15.04 10.92
CA LEU A 524 -28.14 -15.88 11.04
C LEU A 524 -27.48 -16.11 9.67
N SER A 525 -28.26 -16.45 8.64
CA SER A 525 -27.76 -16.58 7.27
C SER A 525 -27.28 -15.24 6.69
N ALA A 526 -27.94 -14.12 7.01
CA ALA A 526 -27.45 -12.79 6.64
C ALA A 526 -26.15 -12.42 7.37
N LEU A 527 -26.00 -12.80 8.64
CA LEU A 527 -24.76 -12.66 9.40
C LEU A 527 -23.65 -13.54 8.81
N PHE A 528 -23.91 -14.80 8.49
CA PHE A 528 -22.95 -15.68 7.82
C PHE A 528 -22.53 -15.15 6.45
N LYS A 529 -23.47 -14.61 5.65
CA LYS A 529 -23.14 -13.95 4.37
C LYS A 529 -22.29 -12.70 4.55
N LYS A 530 -22.51 -11.93 5.63
CA LYS A 530 -21.63 -10.80 5.98
C LYS A 530 -20.25 -11.27 6.46
N MET A 531 -20.19 -12.32 7.29
CA MET A 531 -18.95 -12.95 7.77
C MET A 531 -18.17 -13.67 6.67
N ALA A 532 -18.81 -13.98 5.53
CA ALA A 532 -18.16 -14.57 4.37
C ALA A 532 -17.28 -13.58 3.59
N ARG A 533 -17.30 -12.28 3.93
CA ARG A 533 -16.38 -11.33 3.32
C ARG A 533 -14.96 -11.55 3.85
N ASP A 534 -14.00 -11.59 2.92
CA ASP A 534 -12.58 -11.90 3.20
C ASP A 534 -11.95 -10.95 4.25
N ASP A 535 -12.39 -9.69 4.31
CA ASP A 535 -11.94 -8.70 5.30
C ASP A 535 -12.38 -9.06 6.73
N ILE A 536 -13.62 -9.52 6.91
CA ILE A 536 -14.16 -9.92 8.21
C ILE A 536 -13.56 -11.25 8.67
N GLN A 537 -13.38 -12.21 7.76
CA GLN A 537 -12.70 -13.47 8.07
C GLN A 537 -11.27 -13.25 8.56
N PHE A 538 -10.55 -12.34 7.92
CA PHE A 538 -9.20 -11.97 8.33
C PHE A 538 -9.20 -11.34 9.73
N GLY A 539 -10.12 -10.41 10.02
CA GLY A 539 -10.28 -9.86 11.36
C GLY A 539 -10.55 -10.94 12.41
N LEU A 540 -11.53 -11.82 12.16
CA LEU A 540 -11.88 -12.90 13.08
C LEU A 540 -10.69 -13.86 13.34
N LYS A 541 -9.95 -14.21 12.28
CA LYS A 541 -8.73 -15.01 12.36
C LYS A 541 -7.67 -14.40 13.27
N VAL A 542 -7.40 -13.11 13.11
CA VAL A 542 -6.45 -12.38 13.96
C VAL A 542 -6.92 -12.39 15.42
N GLY A 543 -8.21 -12.14 15.64
CA GLY A 543 -8.82 -12.14 16.97
C GLY A 543 -8.70 -13.49 17.68
N ILE A 544 -9.08 -14.59 17.01
CA ILE A 544 -8.97 -15.95 17.57
C ILE A 544 -7.52 -16.28 17.92
N GLY A 545 -6.57 -16.01 17.00
CA GLY A 545 -5.16 -16.28 17.25
C GLY A 545 -4.56 -15.45 18.40
N ALA A 546 -5.02 -14.19 18.56
CA ALA A 546 -4.61 -13.34 19.67
C ALA A 546 -5.19 -13.81 21.00
N ALA A 547 -6.46 -14.18 21.03
CA ALA A 547 -7.14 -14.68 22.24
C ALA A 547 -6.50 -15.98 22.74
N LEU A 548 -6.21 -16.92 21.84
CA LEU A 548 -5.54 -18.19 22.19
C LEU A 548 -4.14 -17.98 22.79
N TRP A 549 -3.36 -17.05 22.22
CA TRP A 549 -2.03 -16.74 22.76
C TRP A 549 -2.12 -15.99 24.10
N ALA A 550 -3.02 -15.02 24.20
CA ALA A 550 -3.15 -14.22 25.41
C ALA A 550 -3.77 -14.98 26.58
N MET A 551 -4.55 -16.04 26.33
CA MET A 551 -5.05 -16.93 27.37
C MET A 551 -3.95 -17.45 28.30
N LEU A 552 -2.75 -17.69 27.76
CA LEU A 552 -1.58 -18.13 28.53
C LEU A 552 -1.14 -17.12 29.60
N ALA A 553 -1.46 -15.84 29.41
CA ALA A 553 -1.20 -14.83 30.44
C ALA A 553 -2.16 -14.98 31.62
N PHE A 554 -3.43 -15.35 31.40
CA PHE A 554 -4.51 -15.35 32.40
C PHE A 554 -4.71 -16.66 33.16
N LEU A 555 -4.11 -17.76 32.69
CA LEU A 555 -4.11 -19.04 33.39
C LEU A 555 -3.04 -19.03 34.49
N GLU A 556 -3.42 -19.44 35.71
CA GLU A 556 -2.53 -19.43 36.88
C GLU A 556 -1.26 -20.27 36.66
N GLU A 557 -1.40 -21.45 36.06
CA GLU A 557 -0.29 -22.38 35.79
C GLU A 557 0.72 -21.84 34.76
N THR A 558 0.27 -21.09 33.75
CA THR A 558 1.14 -20.63 32.64
C THR A 558 1.57 -19.17 32.79
N ARG A 559 1.02 -18.43 33.76
CA ARG A 559 1.27 -17.00 33.97
C ARG A 559 2.73 -16.69 34.30
N GLU A 560 3.34 -17.50 35.16
CA GLU A 560 4.76 -17.35 35.53
C GLU A 560 5.64 -17.55 34.30
N LEU A 561 5.39 -18.61 33.53
CA LEU A 561 6.07 -18.88 32.27
C LEU A 561 5.91 -17.72 31.26
N TYR A 562 4.69 -17.18 31.12
CA TYR A 562 4.42 -16.05 30.23
C TYR A 562 5.23 -14.80 30.63
N THR A 563 5.29 -14.51 31.93
CA THR A 563 6.01 -13.34 32.46
C THR A 563 7.52 -13.52 32.36
N GLU A 564 8.00 -14.72 32.69
CA GLU A 564 9.41 -15.09 32.68
C GLU A 564 10.02 -15.03 31.28
N TRP A 565 9.31 -15.58 30.29
CA TRP A 565 9.75 -15.63 28.89
C TRP A 565 9.34 -14.40 28.09
N ARG A 566 8.69 -13.41 28.71
CA ARG A 566 8.26 -12.16 28.05
C ARG A 566 7.31 -12.43 26.88
N GLY A 567 6.27 -13.22 27.14
CA GLY A 567 5.27 -13.68 26.17
C GLY A 567 4.52 -12.55 25.45
N GLU A 568 4.58 -11.33 25.95
CA GLU A 568 3.96 -10.16 25.32
C GLU A 568 4.66 -9.78 23.99
N TRP A 569 5.96 -10.06 23.85
CA TRP A 569 6.69 -9.86 22.58
C TRP A 569 6.37 -10.93 21.56
N GLY A 570 6.00 -12.13 22.03
CA GLY A 570 5.43 -13.18 21.19
C GLY A 570 4.08 -12.76 20.61
N LEU A 571 3.17 -12.25 21.47
CA LEU A 571 1.86 -11.75 21.05
C LEU A 571 1.97 -10.59 20.05
N LEU A 572 2.85 -9.62 20.33
CA LEU A 572 3.13 -8.53 19.41
C LEU A 572 3.67 -9.03 18.06
N SER A 573 4.57 -10.02 18.09
CA SER A 573 5.15 -10.59 16.87
C SER A 573 4.12 -11.36 16.05
N PHE A 574 3.20 -12.08 16.71
CA PHE A 574 2.05 -12.69 16.07
C PHE A 574 1.20 -11.66 15.31
N ILE A 575 0.83 -10.54 15.95
CA ILE A 575 -0.01 -9.49 15.33
C ILE A 575 0.69 -8.81 14.14
N ILE A 576 2.02 -8.70 14.18
CA ILE A 576 2.81 -8.12 13.09
C ILE A 576 2.93 -9.10 11.92
N VAL A 577 3.14 -10.39 12.19
CA VAL A 577 3.31 -11.43 11.17
C VAL A 577 1.99 -11.79 10.50
N CYS A 578 0.88 -11.76 11.26
CA CYS A 578 -0.43 -12.10 10.74
C CYS A 578 -0.83 -11.14 9.61
N SER A 579 -0.84 -11.67 8.40
CA SER A 579 -1.08 -10.95 7.15
C SER A 579 -2.20 -11.63 6.38
N PHE A 580 -2.85 -10.89 5.49
CA PHE A 580 -3.98 -11.41 4.71
C PHE A 580 -3.60 -12.65 3.89
N THR A 581 -2.44 -12.63 3.25
CA THR A 581 -1.93 -13.76 2.46
C THR A 581 -0.78 -14.47 3.16
N VAL A 582 -0.71 -15.79 2.95
CA VAL A 582 0.39 -16.62 3.48
C VAL A 582 1.76 -16.19 2.95
N GLY A 583 1.81 -15.73 1.68
CA GLY A 583 3.05 -15.22 1.08
C GLY A 583 3.58 -13.96 1.77
N ALA A 584 2.70 -12.99 2.05
CA ALA A 584 3.07 -11.79 2.80
C ALA A 584 3.47 -12.12 4.24
N ALA A 585 2.77 -13.06 4.89
CA ALA A 585 3.14 -13.51 6.24
C ALA A 585 4.56 -14.11 6.28
N ASN A 586 4.95 -14.88 5.25
CA ASN A 586 6.30 -15.46 5.17
C ASN A 586 7.38 -14.38 5.05
N THR A 587 7.21 -13.38 4.18
CA THR A 587 8.21 -12.32 4.00
C THR A 587 8.35 -11.44 5.24
N VAL A 588 7.23 -11.10 5.88
CA VAL A 588 7.22 -10.36 7.14
C VAL A 588 7.86 -11.17 8.27
N SER A 589 7.59 -12.48 8.34
CA SER A 589 8.18 -13.36 9.36
C SER A 589 9.70 -13.45 9.25
N LEU A 590 10.24 -13.57 8.04
CA LEU A 590 11.67 -13.60 7.79
C LEU A 590 12.32 -12.26 8.15
N ALA A 591 11.71 -11.14 7.73
CA ALA A 591 12.18 -9.81 8.11
C ALA A 591 12.19 -9.61 9.63
N ARG A 592 11.20 -10.18 10.35
CA ARG A 592 11.09 -10.09 11.80
C ARG A 592 12.12 -10.94 12.52
N PHE A 593 12.38 -12.15 12.06
CA PHE A 593 13.42 -13.02 12.59
C PHE A 593 14.81 -12.38 12.45
N ILE A 594 15.17 -12.01 11.21
CA ILE A 594 16.48 -11.40 10.91
C ILE A 594 16.66 -10.07 11.66
N GLY A 595 15.64 -9.22 11.67
CA GLY A 595 15.69 -7.95 12.40
C GLY A 595 15.92 -8.15 13.91
N THR A 596 15.27 -9.15 14.52
CA THR A 596 15.43 -9.44 15.95
C THR A 596 16.84 -9.92 16.28
N LEU A 597 17.44 -10.74 15.42
CA LEU A 597 18.84 -11.19 15.58
C LEU A 597 19.83 -10.03 15.50
N PHE A 598 19.69 -9.15 14.50
CA PHE A 598 20.55 -7.97 14.37
C PHE A 598 20.41 -7.02 15.57
N GLY A 599 19.18 -6.74 16.00
CA GLY A 599 18.96 -5.88 17.16
C GLY A 599 19.53 -6.49 18.45
N ALA A 600 19.39 -7.81 18.65
CA ALA A 600 20.00 -8.51 19.78
C ALA A 600 21.54 -8.44 19.73
N LEU A 601 22.14 -8.62 18.56
CA LEU A 601 23.58 -8.49 18.37
C LEU A 601 24.08 -7.08 18.71
N PHE A 602 23.45 -6.04 18.17
CA PHE A 602 23.77 -4.65 18.51
C PHE A 602 23.60 -4.36 20.00
N SER A 603 22.58 -4.94 20.64
CA SER A 603 22.38 -4.79 22.08
C SER A 603 23.53 -5.40 22.89
N VAL A 604 23.97 -6.61 22.56
CA VAL A 604 25.08 -7.27 23.27
C VAL A 604 26.40 -6.50 23.07
N ILE A 605 26.70 -6.09 21.83
CA ILE A 605 27.92 -5.33 21.53
C ILE A 605 27.93 -4.00 22.28
N ASN A 606 26.86 -3.21 22.17
CA ASN A 606 26.80 -1.90 22.81
C ASN A 606 26.80 -2.00 24.34
N TRP A 607 26.20 -3.05 24.91
CA TRP A 607 26.22 -3.28 26.35
C TRP A 607 27.63 -3.63 26.85
N LYS A 608 28.35 -4.51 26.13
CA LYS A 608 29.75 -4.86 26.47
C LYS A 608 30.68 -3.66 26.40
N ILE A 609 30.49 -2.77 25.41
CA ILE A 609 31.31 -1.55 25.29
C ILE A 609 30.97 -0.55 26.40
N SER A 610 29.68 -0.27 26.59
CA SER A 610 29.23 0.80 27.49
C SER A 610 29.24 0.44 28.97
N HIS A 611 29.30 -0.85 29.33
CA HIS A 611 29.12 -1.35 30.71
C HIS A 611 27.85 -0.79 31.39
N GLY A 612 26.85 -0.40 30.59
CA GLY A 612 25.60 0.23 31.07
C GLY A 612 25.72 1.70 31.49
N TYR A 613 26.78 2.42 31.12
CA TYR A 613 26.87 3.88 31.33
C TYR A 613 26.05 4.64 30.29
N ALA A 614 25.19 5.56 30.76
CA ALA A 614 24.30 6.35 29.89
C ALA A 614 25.07 7.20 28.87
N LEU A 615 26.17 7.85 29.30
CA LEU A 615 26.99 8.72 28.44
C LEU A 615 27.62 7.96 27.27
N ALA A 616 27.92 6.67 27.44
CA ALA A 616 28.42 5.80 26.37
C ALA A 616 27.28 5.22 25.51
N LEU A 617 26.12 4.92 26.11
CA LEU A 617 24.97 4.35 25.41
C LEU A 617 24.31 5.33 24.42
N ILE A 618 24.31 6.64 24.69
CA ILE A 618 23.73 7.64 23.79
C ILE A 618 24.42 7.65 22.41
N PRO A 619 25.76 7.84 22.29
CA PRO A 619 26.44 7.84 20.99
C PRO A 619 26.42 6.46 20.31
N LEU A 620 26.48 5.35 21.07
CA LEU A 620 26.34 4.00 20.51
C LEU A 620 24.91 3.75 19.99
N GLY A 621 23.90 4.26 20.68
CA GLY A 621 22.51 4.24 20.24
C GLY A 621 22.29 5.08 18.99
N TRP A 622 22.93 6.26 18.91
CA TRP A 622 22.96 7.08 17.69
C TRP A 622 23.53 6.29 16.51
N LEU A 623 24.70 5.66 16.67
CA LEU A 623 25.34 4.86 15.60
C LEU A 623 24.44 3.69 15.16
N THR A 624 23.85 2.98 16.11
CA THR A 624 22.93 1.87 15.84
C THR A 624 21.71 2.36 15.08
N SER A 625 21.12 3.49 15.48
CA SER A 625 19.98 4.08 14.79
C SER A 625 20.34 4.57 13.39
N PHE A 626 21.54 5.14 13.19
CA PHE A 626 22.03 5.57 11.88
C PHE A 626 22.12 4.39 10.90
N ILE A 627 22.73 3.28 11.30
CA ILE A 627 22.84 2.05 10.49
C ILE A 627 21.44 1.53 10.12
N ASN A 628 20.52 1.49 11.09
CA ASN A 628 19.17 0.98 10.84
C ASN A 628 18.34 1.93 9.95
N PHE A 629 18.43 3.25 10.13
CA PHE A 629 17.74 4.20 9.25
C PHE A 629 18.35 4.27 7.85
N TYR A 630 19.66 4.03 7.71
CA TYR A 630 20.28 3.81 6.41
C TYR A 630 19.65 2.61 5.68
N LEU A 631 19.42 1.49 6.37
CA LEU A 631 18.70 0.35 5.79
C LEU A 631 17.23 0.67 5.45
N VAL A 632 16.55 1.47 6.28
CA VAL A 632 15.15 1.86 6.07
C VAL A 632 14.99 2.76 4.84
N ILE A 633 15.83 3.78 4.70
CA ILE A 633 15.66 4.85 3.70
C ILE A 633 16.46 4.55 2.42
N GLN A 634 17.75 4.24 2.53
CA GLN A 634 18.62 4.08 1.36
C GLN A 634 18.37 2.75 0.64
N HIS A 635 18.20 1.65 1.37
CA HIS A 635 17.98 0.31 0.80
C HIS A 635 16.50 -0.08 0.68
N GLY A 636 15.57 0.78 1.12
CA GLY A 636 14.13 0.51 1.08
C GLY A 636 13.67 -0.68 1.95
N LYS A 637 14.54 -1.23 2.82
CA LYS A 637 14.23 -2.37 3.69
C LYS A 637 13.61 -1.90 5.01
N ALA A 638 12.48 -1.20 4.91
CA ALA A 638 11.84 -0.54 6.04
C ALA A 638 11.46 -1.49 7.20
N SER A 639 10.95 -2.69 6.88
CA SER A 639 10.55 -3.66 7.92
C SER A 639 11.74 -4.14 8.75
N LEU A 640 12.84 -4.51 8.09
CA LEU A 640 14.04 -5.04 8.75
C LEU A 640 14.66 -4.01 9.70
N GLY A 641 14.88 -2.78 9.24
CA GLY A 641 15.49 -1.74 10.06
C GLY A 641 14.61 -1.31 11.26
N ARG A 642 13.28 -1.21 11.07
CA ARG A 642 12.36 -0.89 12.17
C ARG A 642 12.33 -1.98 13.25
N ILE A 643 12.32 -3.24 12.83
CA ILE A 643 12.28 -4.38 13.77
C ILE A 643 13.62 -4.54 14.49
N SER A 644 14.74 -4.33 13.80
CA SER A 644 16.06 -4.35 14.40
C SER A 644 16.22 -3.25 15.45
N LEU A 645 15.74 -2.04 15.19
CA LEU A 645 15.81 -0.95 16.16
C LEU A 645 14.82 -1.13 17.33
N LEU A 646 13.63 -1.70 17.08
CA LEU A 646 12.74 -2.17 18.16
C LEU A 646 13.41 -3.25 19.02
N ALA A 647 14.15 -4.16 18.38
CA ALA A 647 14.93 -5.20 19.04
C ALA A 647 16.05 -4.59 19.91
N TYR A 648 16.75 -3.59 19.40
CA TYR A 648 17.74 -2.87 20.17
C TYR A 648 17.13 -2.13 21.39
N ASN A 649 16.07 -1.34 21.17
CA ASN A 649 15.45 -0.49 22.20
C ASN A 649 15.00 -1.30 23.42
N VAL A 650 14.21 -2.33 23.16
CA VAL A 650 13.58 -3.12 24.22
C VAL A 650 14.58 -4.00 24.95
N SER A 651 15.75 -4.30 24.37
CA SER A 651 16.79 -5.06 25.07
C SER A 651 17.72 -4.13 25.85
N THR A 652 18.34 -3.15 25.18
CA THR A 652 19.36 -2.27 25.77
C THR A 652 18.80 -1.23 26.72
N LEU A 653 17.73 -0.51 26.36
CA LEU A 653 17.13 0.51 27.24
C LEU A 653 16.42 -0.14 28.44
N TYR A 654 15.90 -1.36 28.26
CA TYR A 654 15.36 -2.16 29.36
C TYR A 654 16.46 -2.61 30.33
N ALA A 655 17.58 -3.14 29.83
CA ALA A 655 18.71 -3.53 30.68
C ALA A 655 19.27 -2.32 31.44
N TYR A 656 19.38 -1.16 30.78
CA TYR A 656 19.77 0.10 31.43
C TYR A 656 18.81 0.48 32.57
N ARG A 657 17.51 0.34 32.36
CA ARG A 657 16.50 0.55 33.41
C ARG A 657 16.69 -0.40 34.58
N VAL A 658 16.88 -1.70 34.33
CA VAL A 658 17.08 -2.71 35.39
C VAL A 658 18.31 -2.35 36.23
N LYS A 659 19.42 -1.98 35.58
CA LYS A 659 20.62 -1.50 36.26
C LYS A 659 20.34 -0.25 37.12
N ARG A 660 19.68 0.77 36.55
CA ARG A 660 19.35 2.01 37.28
C ARG A 660 18.42 1.80 38.48
N LYS A 661 17.51 0.83 38.41
CA LYS A 661 16.65 0.45 39.55
C LYS A 661 17.47 -0.19 40.68
N ALA A 662 18.47 -1.00 40.33
CA ALA A 662 19.38 -1.57 41.32
C ALA A 662 20.29 -0.50 41.97
N ASP A 663 20.68 0.52 41.21
CA ASP A 663 21.58 1.59 41.70
C ASP A 663 20.89 2.67 42.56
N GLY A 664 19.55 2.75 42.61
CA GLY A 664 18.82 3.81 43.32
C GLY A 664 17.93 3.31 44.45
N ASN A 665 18.35 3.52 45.71
CA ASN A 665 17.64 3.55 47.02
C ASN A 665 16.22 2.98 47.23
N ASP A 666 15.76 2.00 46.46
CA ASP A 666 14.58 1.15 46.77
C ASP A 666 15.01 -0.26 47.24
N ALA A 667 16.30 -0.47 47.48
CA ALA A 667 16.85 -1.71 48.07
C ALA A 667 16.74 -1.63 49.60
N THR A 668 15.61 -2.05 50.14
CA THR A 668 15.47 -2.32 51.59
C THR A 668 15.82 -3.76 51.96
N GLU A 669 16.36 -4.57 51.05
CA GLU A 669 16.83 -5.91 51.40
C GLU A 669 18.17 -6.22 50.73
N ASP A 670 19.05 -6.79 51.55
CA ASP A 670 20.47 -7.04 51.35
C ASP A 670 20.77 -8.08 50.26
N GLY A 671 20.49 -7.73 49.02
CA GLY A 671 20.89 -8.51 47.84
C GLY A 671 21.96 -7.77 47.04
N GLN A 672 23.19 -8.30 47.04
CA GLN A 672 24.24 -7.94 46.07
C GLN A 672 23.70 -8.15 44.64
N PHE A 673 23.12 -7.12 44.02
CA PHE A 673 22.52 -7.26 42.70
C PHE A 673 23.62 -7.37 41.64
N SER A 674 23.77 -8.57 41.05
CA SER A 674 24.69 -8.82 39.94
C SER A 674 24.29 -7.99 38.72
N GLN A 675 25.26 -7.49 37.95
CA GLN A 675 24.96 -6.73 36.72
C GLN A 675 23.98 -7.52 35.83
N PRO A 676 22.96 -6.86 35.23
CA PRO A 676 21.98 -7.59 34.43
C PRO A 676 22.66 -8.23 33.21
N ASP A 677 22.52 -9.55 33.08
CA ASP A 677 23.03 -10.28 31.92
C ASP A 677 22.18 -9.96 30.68
N ILE A 678 22.70 -9.05 29.85
CA ILE A 678 22.07 -8.66 28.59
C ILE A 678 21.85 -9.85 27.66
N MET A 679 22.71 -10.88 27.73
CA MET A 679 22.60 -12.06 26.89
C MET A 679 21.33 -12.84 27.22
N GLU A 680 21.03 -13.00 28.50
CA GLU A 680 19.84 -13.69 28.96
C GLU A 680 18.56 -12.93 28.58
N ILE A 681 18.54 -11.60 28.77
CA ILE A 681 17.42 -10.74 28.37
C ILE A 681 17.16 -10.84 26.86
N ALA A 682 18.23 -10.76 26.06
CA ALA A 682 18.15 -10.86 24.61
C ALA A 682 17.70 -12.25 24.14
N LYS A 683 18.21 -13.32 24.77
CA LYS A 683 17.87 -14.72 24.48
C LYS A 683 16.40 -15.01 24.75
N ARG A 684 15.91 -14.71 25.97
CA ARG A 684 14.50 -14.93 26.36
C ARG A 684 13.55 -14.27 25.36
N ARG A 685 13.86 -13.03 24.97
CA ARG A 685 13.08 -12.31 23.97
C ARG A 685 13.17 -12.89 22.57
N ALA A 686 14.36 -13.25 22.09
CA ALA A 686 14.52 -13.83 20.76
C ALA A 686 13.69 -15.12 20.62
N ILE A 687 13.64 -15.93 21.68
CA ILE A 687 12.83 -17.15 21.75
C ILE A 687 11.33 -16.80 21.73
N ALA A 688 10.87 -15.85 22.55
CA ALA A 688 9.47 -15.42 22.55
C ALA A 688 9.00 -14.86 21.19
N VAL A 689 9.84 -14.05 20.54
CA VAL A 689 9.56 -13.54 19.19
C VAL A 689 9.47 -14.68 18.18
N THR A 690 10.39 -15.65 18.24
CA THR A 690 10.39 -16.81 17.35
C THR A 690 9.14 -17.67 17.55
N ALA A 691 8.74 -17.91 18.80
CA ALA A 691 7.50 -18.62 19.12
C ALA A 691 6.27 -17.88 18.58
N GLY A 692 6.21 -16.55 18.72
CA GLY A 692 5.14 -15.74 18.13
C GLY A 692 5.11 -15.75 16.60
N ILE A 693 6.29 -15.81 15.95
CA ILE A 693 6.40 -16.00 14.49
C ILE A 693 5.81 -17.36 14.08
N ILE A 694 6.22 -18.44 14.74
CA ILE A 694 5.73 -19.79 14.47
C ILE A 694 4.20 -19.84 14.64
N TRP A 695 3.68 -19.28 15.74
CA TRP A 695 2.25 -19.19 15.98
C TRP A 695 1.51 -18.41 14.88
N GLY A 696 2.06 -17.28 14.45
CA GLY A 696 1.53 -16.50 13.32
C GLY A 696 1.46 -17.31 12.03
N LEU A 697 2.51 -18.08 11.72
CA LEU A 697 2.55 -18.92 10.51
C LEU A 697 1.56 -20.10 10.60
N VAL A 698 1.39 -20.69 11.79
CA VAL A 698 0.41 -21.75 12.06
C VAL A 698 -1.01 -21.22 11.88
N VAL A 699 -1.37 -20.13 12.57
CA VAL A 699 -2.68 -19.48 12.43
C VAL A 699 -2.94 -19.08 10.99
N CYS A 700 -1.93 -18.55 10.29
CA CYS A 700 -2.06 -18.17 8.88
C CYS A 700 -2.40 -19.34 7.95
N ARG A 701 -1.96 -20.55 8.27
CA ARG A 701 -2.16 -21.78 7.48
C ARG A 701 -3.39 -22.58 7.89
N VAL A 702 -3.69 -22.63 9.19
CA VAL A 702 -4.76 -23.46 9.76
C VAL A 702 -6.12 -22.75 9.68
N ILE A 703 -6.17 -21.46 10.03
CA ILE A 703 -7.42 -20.70 10.09
C ILE A 703 -7.61 -19.98 8.75
N TRP A 704 -8.54 -20.46 7.91
CA TRP A 704 -8.87 -19.90 6.58
C TRP A 704 -7.62 -19.49 5.76
N PRO A 705 -6.92 -20.44 5.12
CA PRO A 705 -5.74 -20.13 4.30
C PRO A 705 -6.15 -19.41 3.00
N ILE A 706 -5.79 -18.13 2.89
CA ILE A 706 -6.01 -17.32 1.68
C ILE A 706 -4.69 -17.28 0.90
N SER A 707 -4.65 -17.99 -0.24
CA SER A 707 -3.51 -17.98 -1.16
C SER A 707 -3.63 -16.84 -2.18
N ALA A 708 -2.55 -16.10 -2.40
CA ALA A 708 -2.50 -15.02 -3.41
C ALA A 708 -2.57 -15.54 -4.85
N ALA A 709 -2.12 -16.78 -5.09
CA ALA A 709 -2.21 -17.45 -6.37
C ALA A 709 -3.56 -18.18 -6.49
N GLY A 710 -4.37 -17.75 -7.46
CA GLY A 710 -5.51 -18.49 -7.98
C GLY A 710 -6.78 -18.43 -7.14
N SER A 711 -7.80 -17.78 -7.72
CA SER A 711 -9.23 -17.83 -7.33
C SER A 711 -9.86 -19.24 -7.25
N SER A 712 -9.07 -20.33 -7.34
CA SER A 712 -9.56 -21.69 -7.55
C SER A 712 -9.97 -22.43 -6.26
N ARG A 713 -9.60 -21.95 -5.06
CA ARG A 713 -10.04 -22.59 -3.80
C ARG A 713 -11.42 -22.16 -3.30
N ARG A 714 -12.07 -21.18 -3.95
CA ARG A 714 -13.43 -20.71 -3.62
C ARG A 714 -14.52 -21.78 -3.89
N ALA A 715 -14.22 -22.77 -4.72
CA ALA A 715 -15.13 -23.89 -4.96
C ALA A 715 -15.30 -24.78 -3.71
N CYS A 716 -14.28 -24.92 -2.85
CA CYS A 716 -14.32 -25.89 -1.76
C CYS A 716 -15.21 -25.43 -0.58
N LEU A 717 -15.16 -24.14 -0.18
CA LEU A 717 -16.06 -23.62 0.86
C LEU A 717 -17.52 -23.55 0.39
N PHE A 718 -17.74 -23.26 -0.90
CA PHE A 718 -19.08 -23.31 -1.48
C PHE A 718 -19.61 -24.75 -1.56
N CYS A 719 -18.75 -25.72 -1.87
CA CYS A 719 -19.09 -27.15 -1.81
C CYS A 719 -19.32 -27.64 -0.38
N ILE A 720 -18.56 -27.19 0.62
CA ILE A 720 -18.77 -27.54 2.04
C ILE A 720 -20.07 -26.90 2.55
N TYR A 721 -20.35 -25.65 2.19
CA TYR A 721 -21.62 -24.99 2.54
C TYR A 721 -22.81 -25.69 1.88
N ARG A 722 -22.67 -26.10 0.61
CA ARG A 722 -23.67 -26.88 -0.14
C ARG A 722 -23.83 -28.30 0.40
N TRP A 723 -22.76 -28.92 0.89
CA TRP A 723 -22.78 -30.23 1.54
C TRP A 723 -23.44 -30.16 2.93
N ALA A 724 -23.14 -29.12 3.72
CA ALA A 724 -23.78 -28.89 5.02
C ALA A 724 -25.26 -28.53 4.88
N SER A 725 -25.65 -27.76 3.85
CA SER A 725 -27.06 -27.47 3.58
C SER A 725 -27.82 -28.71 3.08
N SER A 726 -27.23 -29.50 2.17
CA SER A 726 -27.84 -30.75 1.69
C SER A 726 -27.88 -31.87 2.75
N GLY A 727 -26.96 -31.85 3.72
CA GLY A 727 -27.00 -32.76 4.89
C GLY A 727 -28.20 -32.49 5.80
N SER A 728 -28.64 -31.24 5.92
CA SER A 728 -29.85 -30.88 6.68
C SER A 728 -31.14 -31.34 5.99
N GLU A 729 -31.17 -31.36 4.66
CA GLU A 729 -32.30 -31.86 3.87
C GLU A 729 -32.41 -33.40 3.95
N ALA A 730 -31.28 -34.12 3.95
CA ALA A 730 -31.26 -35.59 4.06
C ALA A 730 -31.83 -36.09 5.40
N LEU A 731 -31.61 -35.35 6.49
CA LEU A 731 -32.20 -35.64 7.81
C LEU A 731 -33.71 -35.34 7.86
N SER A 732 -34.20 -34.35 7.09
CA SER A 732 -35.63 -34.04 6.99
C SER A 732 -36.41 -35.03 6.10
N LEU A 733 -35.78 -35.55 5.05
CA LEU A 733 -36.38 -36.53 4.12
C LEU A 733 -36.46 -37.94 4.72
N SER A 734 -35.50 -38.35 5.57
CA SER A 734 -35.57 -39.62 6.29
C SER A 734 -36.74 -39.70 7.28
N PHE A 735 -37.24 -38.57 7.80
CA PHE A 735 -38.42 -38.55 8.67
C PHE A 735 -39.75 -38.64 7.92
N SER A 736 -39.79 -38.33 6.61
CA SER A 736 -41.00 -38.45 5.78
C SER A 736 -41.12 -39.79 5.03
N ALA A 737 -40.07 -40.61 4.99
CA ALA A 737 -40.03 -41.86 4.20
C ALA A 737 -40.61 -43.11 4.91
N VAL A 738 -41.30 -42.98 6.06
CA VAL A 738 -41.91 -44.11 6.80
C VAL A 738 -43.28 -44.53 6.24
N LYS A 739 -43.75 -43.98 5.11
CA LYS A 739 -44.99 -44.44 4.44
C LYS A 739 -44.83 -44.66 2.94
N GLY A 740 -44.73 -45.94 2.54
CA GLY A 740 -45.14 -46.44 1.22
C GLY A 740 -44.01 -46.94 0.30
N PRO A 741 -44.11 -48.16 -0.27
CA PRO A 741 -43.06 -48.72 -1.12
C PRO A 741 -43.33 -48.43 -2.61
N ARG A 742 -42.30 -47.98 -3.34
CA ARG A 742 -42.06 -48.33 -4.75
C ARG A 742 -40.67 -47.88 -5.17
N ALA A 743 -39.84 -48.88 -5.45
CA ALA A 743 -38.49 -48.74 -5.98
C ALA A 743 -38.53 -48.37 -7.47
N ILE A 744 -37.70 -47.42 -7.89
CA ILE A 744 -37.16 -47.34 -9.25
C ILE A 744 -35.68 -47.00 -9.14
N SER A 745 -34.85 -47.98 -9.50
CA SER A 745 -33.39 -47.93 -9.58
C SER A 745 -32.92 -47.13 -10.79
N ASN A 746 -31.94 -46.22 -10.63
CA ASN A 746 -31.18 -45.66 -11.74
C ASN A 746 -29.66 -45.70 -11.44
N PRO A 747 -28.80 -46.34 -12.27
CA PRO A 747 -27.42 -46.67 -11.91
C PRO A 747 -26.38 -45.54 -12.15
N ALA A 748 -26.80 -44.29 -12.39
CA ALA A 748 -25.88 -43.18 -12.68
C ALA A 748 -25.12 -42.61 -11.46
N ASN A 749 -25.56 -42.91 -10.23
CA ASN A 749 -24.94 -42.35 -9.01
C ASN A 749 -23.77 -43.17 -8.44
N LYS A 750 -23.39 -44.30 -9.04
CA LYS A 750 -22.28 -45.14 -8.53
C LYS A 750 -20.89 -44.79 -9.10
N LEU A 751 -20.80 -43.96 -10.14
CA LEU A 751 -19.51 -43.61 -10.76
C LEU A 751 -18.84 -42.34 -10.22
N LEU A 752 -19.56 -41.44 -9.53
CA LEU A 752 -18.96 -40.19 -9.04
C LEU A 752 -18.25 -40.30 -7.67
N CYS A 753 -18.38 -41.42 -6.96
CA CYS A 753 -17.79 -41.59 -5.62
C CYS A 753 -16.47 -42.35 -5.59
N ARG A 754 -15.95 -42.84 -6.72
CA ARG A 754 -14.77 -43.74 -6.73
C ARG A 754 -13.45 -43.08 -7.11
N ASP A 755 -13.45 -41.85 -7.64
CA ASP A 755 -12.23 -41.21 -8.18
C ASP A 755 -11.71 -40.00 -7.37
N MET A 756 -12.14 -39.81 -6.12
CA MET A 756 -11.67 -38.71 -5.23
C MET A 756 -10.88 -39.16 -4.00
N LEU A 757 -10.11 -40.24 -4.11
CA LEU A 757 -9.06 -40.63 -3.16
C LEU A 757 -7.86 -41.12 -3.97
N PRO A 758 -6.94 -40.25 -4.47
CA PRO A 758 -5.78 -39.83 -3.65
C PRO A 758 -5.09 -38.53 -4.13
N ILE A 759 -5.27 -37.38 -3.45
CA ILE A 759 -4.34 -36.23 -3.58
C ILE A 759 -4.19 -35.57 -2.19
N TRP A 760 -3.62 -36.33 -1.25
CA TRP A 760 -3.31 -35.84 0.11
C TRP A 760 -1.93 -36.25 0.61
N ILE A 761 -1.00 -36.58 -0.30
CA ILE A 761 0.44 -36.64 0.00
C ILE A 761 1.23 -36.15 -1.23
N ALA A 762 1.52 -34.85 -1.27
CA ALA A 762 2.65 -34.21 -1.98
C ALA A 762 2.76 -32.75 -1.56
#